data_AF-A0A2N9NTJ7-F1
#
_entry.id   AF-A0A2N9NTJ7-F1
#
_cell.length_a   1.000
_cell.length_b   1.000
_cell.length_c   1.000
_cell.angle_alpha   90.00
_cell.angle_beta   90.00
_cell.angle_gamma   90.00
#
_symmetry.space_group_name_H-M   'P 1'
#
loop_
_entity.id
_entity.type
_entity.pdbx_description
1 polymer ?
#
loop_
_entity_poly.entity_id
_entity_poly.type
_entity_poly.pdbx_seq_one_letter_code
_entity_poly.pdbx_strand_id
1 'polypeptide(L)'
;MKSNATKSPNRKAGLQTAGRRWNLMKRCVLRAGLLAAMCALSASSALASFSDFQESPWQGGVNHFYGNTLITSAGTFNNSGALTYNTSTLPPDTGPLFAWDLAPGVTRAGNYYYGVGVLEDVSGGTSTFNNNSGGTLQGIVTGYGQGFGVGLYAEANAVTINNSGTMDGEMWNNDGTAAGLYATGKVNITNNPGATCSATAPYYGGGIYTSGGGPQTIFNYGTIRATATGATQGSTSNQAYCAGIDVFTYDPNHTSPIYVVNNGSITVSCTGGATNTASCAQLWAEQSSMTFINNGTLAASVVGSQGSADGMYIGADNGDCTFYNTGTINNGGGPGGQGVWIENDSAVGNIHFSNSGTIASGEPFAVSIANYSGGPYGYAYVTNTGTISGGWLGLGWPGGMTFVDSGDIHTGLAWLGGAGNVNLYISGLPTIQPTLNAGSGSNTLVFNLTGTLQSVNGNPASGTNLSAFNLGLQGSGSIVVSGKTYSWSKFTNVSGTITAGTPPLAGPTGLTARVTSSSQANLTWNPVPNATSYNVKRSTISDGPYTTIASGVATTNYTDPAAFVGVEYYYVVSAVVGGRETANSAEVALRHPKLSGAIIGTSGSWGNSGNTITNVFDNDLNTFFDGPTANGCWVGLYFGVSVSNAINQINYCPRSGFESRMVGGIFQGANQANFSDAVTLYTVTTQPVTGMFTSASITNTSAFRYVRYLSPNGGYGNVAELQFYGYPFSASVAPPLSLALMGTNLMLSWPLACAAFTLQTTTNLVAGNWMNVTSPAPQIVGSQWQVLLPLSGDANSIFYRLSK
;
A
#
# COMPACT_ATOMS: atom_id res chain seq x y z
N MET A 1 12.12 -34.11 -45.38
CA MET A 1 12.06 -35.06 -46.52
C MET A 1 13.09 -34.62 -47.56
N LYS A 2 13.90 -35.54 -48.11
CA LYS A 2 14.46 -35.47 -49.49
C LYS A 2 15.04 -36.84 -49.87
N SER A 3 14.78 -37.27 -51.11
CA SER A 3 15.33 -38.43 -51.87
C SER A 3 15.53 -39.78 -51.14
N ASN A 4 14.66 -40.76 -51.42
CA ASN A 4 14.74 -42.15 -50.93
C ASN A 4 14.75 -43.17 -52.09
N ALA A 5 15.58 -42.94 -53.11
CA ALA A 5 15.42 -43.56 -54.44
C ALA A 5 16.22 -44.87 -54.70
N THR A 6 17.12 -45.30 -53.81
CA THR A 6 18.11 -46.36 -54.12
C THR A 6 18.28 -47.43 -53.01
N LYS A 7 17.19 -48.01 -52.50
CA LYS A 7 17.25 -49.18 -51.59
C LYS A 7 16.33 -50.33 -52.03
N SER A 8 16.89 -51.54 -52.02
CA SER A 8 16.41 -52.75 -52.71
C SER A 8 15.19 -53.44 -52.06
N PRO A 9 14.50 -54.37 -52.77
CA PRO A 9 13.31 -55.06 -52.27
C PRO A 9 13.47 -55.73 -50.91
N ASN A 10 14.64 -56.31 -50.62
CA ASN A 10 14.91 -56.99 -49.35
C ASN A 10 14.91 -56.01 -48.14
N ARG A 11 15.15 -54.71 -48.35
CA ARG A 11 14.94 -53.70 -47.29
C ARG A 11 13.48 -53.30 -47.11
N LYS A 12 12.61 -53.44 -48.13
CA LYS A 12 11.17 -53.22 -48.00
C LYS A 12 10.50 -54.32 -47.16
N ALA A 13 10.91 -55.58 -47.34
CA ALA A 13 10.43 -56.70 -46.53
C ALA A 13 10.81 -56.55 -45.04
N GLY A 14 12.07 -56.21 -44.73
CA GLY A 14 12.50 -55.95 -43.35
C GLY A 14 11.75 -54.81 -42.66
N LEU A 15 11.39 -53.75 -43.40
CA LEU A 15 10.63 -52.62 -42.87
C LEU A 15 9.14 -52.92 -42.66
N GLN A 16 8.53 -53.83 -43.43
CA GLN A 16 7.12 -54.22 -43.21
C GLN A 16 6.94 -55.12 -41.99
N THR A 17 7.90 -55.99 -41.66
CA THR A 17 7.87 -56.79 -40.42
C THR A 17 8.19 -55.94 -39.18
N ALA A 18 9.07 -54.94 -39.30
CA ALA A 18 9.27 -53.94 -38.24
C ALA A 18 8.06 -53.02 -38.04
N GLY A 19 7.33 -52.69 -39.11
CA GLY A 19 6.20 -51.76 -39.12
C GLY A 19 4.93 -52.23 -38.41
N ARG A 20 4.79 -53.52 -38.07
CA ARG A 20 3.58 -54.06 -37.40
C ARG A 20 3.68 -54.18 -35.87
N ARG A 21 4.79 -53.80 -35.23
CA ARG A 21 4.94 -53.85 -33.75
C ARG A 21 5.04 -52.50 -33.04
N TRP A 22 5.04 -51.37 -33.76
CA TRP A 22 5.38 -50.04 -33.21
C TRP A 22 4.27 -48.99 -33.38
N ASN A 23 3.04 -49.28 -32.91
CA ASN A 23 1.99 -48.25 -32.77
C ASN A 23 1.02 -48.55 -31.61
N LEU A 24 1.33 -48.01 -30.42
CA LEU A 24 0.36 -47.36 -29.53
C LEU A 24 1.08 -46.54 -28.44
N MET A 25 2.12 -47.12 -27.81
CA MET A 25 2.81 -46.52 -26.65
C MET A 25 3.43 -45.14 -26.90
N LYS A 26 3.98 -44.86 -28.09
CA LYS A 26 4.78 -43.63 -28.32
C LYS A 26 3.97 -42.33 -28.46
N ARG A 27 2.64 -42.37 -28.54
CA ARG A 27 1.81 -41.14 -28.46
C ARG A 27 1.47 -40.73 -27.03
N CYS A 28 1.37 -41.70 -26.11
CA CYS A 28 1.25 -41.42 -24.68
C CYS A 28 2.61 -41.03 -24.08
N VAL A 29 3.69 -41.75 -24.43
CA VAL A 29 5.03 -41.50 -23.88
C VAL A 29 5.62 -40.15 -24.33
N LEU A 30 5.32 -39.64 -25.54
CA LEU A 30 5.75 -38.28 -25.92
C LEU A 30 4.93 -37.16 -25.24
N ARG A 31 3.71 -37.42 -24.75
CA ARG A 31 2.97 -36.45 -23.93
C ARG A 31 3.39 -36.51 -22.47
N ALA A 32 3.62 -37.70 -21.92
CA ALA A 32 4.15 -37.88 -20.57
C ALA A 32 5.59 -37.32 -20.44
N GLY A 33 6.46 -37.59 -21.42
CA GLY A 33 7.84 -37.10 -21.42
C GLY A 33 7.99 -35.60 -21.70
N LEU A 34 6.98 -34.94 -22.28
CA LEU A 34 6.98 -33.48 -22.48
C LEU A 34 6.39 -32.76 -21.25
N LEU A 35 5.41 -33.35 -20.58
CA LEU A 35 4.93 -32.89 -19.27
C LEU A 35 6.01 -33.02 -18.18
N ALA A 36 6.88 -34.04 -18.27
CA ALA A 36 8.01 -34.24 -17.36
C ALA A 36 9.22 -33.32 -17.63
N ALA A 37 9.16 -32.43 -18.63
CA ALA A 37 10.23 -31.48 -18.97
C ALA A 37 9.77 -30.01 -18.94
N MET A 38 8.45 -29.76 -18.97
CA MET A 38 7.86 -28.45 -18.68
C MET A 38 7.61 -28.30 -17.17
N CYS A 39 8.66 -27.95 -16.42
CA CYS A 39 8.66 -27.17 -15.17
C CYS A 39 10.07 -27.28 -14.56
N ALA A 40 10.78 -26.16 -14.45
CA ALA A 40 12.20 -26.14 -14.14
C ALA A 40 12.49 -26.59 -12.70
N LEU A 41 13.24 -27.68 -12.55
CA LEU A 41 14.01 -27.95 -11.34
C LEU A 41 15.28 -27.09 -11.35
N SER A 42 15.28 -26.01 -10.58
CA SER A 42 16.50 -25.43 -10.00
C SER A 42 16.49 -25.75 -8.50
N ALA A 43 17.55 -26.39 -8.01
CA ALA A 43 17.71 -26.81 -6.60
C ALA A 43 17.50 -25.62 -5.63
N SER A 44 16.98 -25.79 -4.40
CA SER A 44 17.25 -26.87 -3.44
C SER A 44 16.09 -27.83 -3.13
N SER A 45 16.43 -28.97 -2.53
CA SER A 45 15.58 -30.18 -2.41
C SER A 45 14.50 -30.13 -1.33
N ALA A 46 13.28 -30.50 -1.73
CA ALA A 46 12.18 -30.94 -0.86
C ALA A 46 11.79 -32.38 -1.24
N LEU A 47 12.62 -33.35 -0.86
CA LEU A 47 12.54 -34.74 -1.35
C LEU A 47 12.76 -35.80 -0.24
N ALA A 48 12.09 -35.63 0.89
CA ALA A 48 11.66 -36.71 1.79
C ALA A 48 10.70 -36.14 2.85
N SER A 49 9.64 -36.87 3.17
CA SER A 49 8.93 -36.67 4.43
C SER A 49 9.87 -36.96 5.59
N PHE A 50 9.91 -36.08 6.60
CA PHE A 50 10.71 -36.25 7.80
C PHE A 50 9.80 -36.68 8.95
N SER A 51 10.24 -37.68 9.72
CA SER A 51 9.40 -38.39 10.71
C SER A 51 9.77 -38.12 12.17
N ASP A 52 10.82 -37.32 12.42
CA ASP A 52 11.19 -36.72 13.70
C ASP A 52 12.41 -35.81 13.42
N PHE A 53 12.18 -34.50 13.36
CA PHE A 53 13.23 -33.49 13.37
C PHE A 53 13.18 -32.79 14.73
N GLN A 54 14.29 -32.83 15.47
CA GLN A 54 14.37 -32.35 16.84
C GLN A 54 15.20 -31.09 16.93
N GLU A 55 14.58 -30.02 17.42
CA GLU A 55 15.25 -28.76 17.71
C GLU A 55 15.17 -28.48 19.21
N SER A 56 16.25 -27.92 19.77
CA SER A 56 16.24 -27.46 21.15
C SER A 56 15.68 -26.03 21.20
N PRO A 57 14.43 -25.79 21.65
CA PRO A 57 14.05 -24.45 22.09
C PRO A 57 15.08 -23.92 23.10
N TRP A 58 15.20 -22.59 23.17
CA TRP A 58 16.23 -21.85 23.90
C TRP A 58 16.46 -22.25 25.38
N GLN A 59 15.56 -23.04 25.99
CA GLN A 59 15.51 -23.29 27.44
C GLN A 59 15.24 -24.75 27.85
N GLY A 60 15.79 -25.73 27.11
CA GLY A 60 16.03 -27.09 27.64
C GLY A 60 14.89 -28.12 27.53
N GLY A 61 13.82 -27.80 26.80
CA GLY A 61 12.92 -28.80 26.21
C GLY A 61 13.36 -29.20 24.80
N VAL A 62 12.53 -29.95 24.08
CA VAL A 62 12.72 -30.32 22.66
C VAL A 62 11.43 -30.07 21.85
N ASN A 63 11.55 -29.34 20.75
CA ASN A 63 10.53 -29.26 19.70
C ASN A 63 10.71 -30.46 18.77
N HIS A 64 9.66 -31.24 18.59
CA HIS A 64 9.60 -32.41 17.73
C HIS A 64 8.74 -32.12 16.51
N PHE A 65 9.35 -32.00 15.34
CA PHE A 65 8.67 -31.71 14.09
C PHE A 65 8.56 -32.96 13.20
N TYR A 66 7.40 -33.11 12.57
CA TYR A 66 7.06 -34.18 11.63
C TYR A 66 6.45 -33.51 10.41
N GLY A 67 6.82 -33.91 9.20
CA GLY A 67 6.31 -33.19 8.05
C GLY A 67 6.61 -33.77 6.67
N ASN A 68 6.06 -33.11 5.66
CA ASN A 68 6.20 -33.51 4.26
C ASN A 68 7.54 -33.07 3.67
N THR A 69 8.03 -31.89 4.04
CA THR A 69 9.22 -31.26 3.45
C THR A 69 10.03 -30.52 4.51
N LEU A 70 11.32 -30.83 4.62
CA LEU A 70 12.31 -30.09 5.42
C LEU A 70 13.29 -29.32 4.51
N ILE A 71 13.53 -28.06 4.82
CA ILE A 71 14.50 -27.17 4.18
C ILE A 71 15.57 -26.82 5.21
N THR A 72 16.84 -27.14 4.91
CA THR A 72 17.99 -26.93 5.81
C THR A 72 19.03 -25.94 5.28
N SER A 73 18.67 -25.16 4.24
CA SER A 73 19.58 -24.20 3.61
C SER A 73 18.81 -23.01 3.05
N ALA A 74 19.25 -21.79 3.39
CA ALA A 74 18.69 -20.55 2.85
C ALA A 74 18.65 -20.55 1.31
N GLY A 75 17.54 -20.10 0.72
CA GLY A 75 17.40 -20.06 -0.74
C GLY A 75 15.97 -19.80 -1.20
N THR A 76 15.69 -20.08 -2.47
CA THR A 76 14.34 -19.95 -3.04
C THR A 76 13.67 -21.31 -3.17
N PHE A 77 12.62 -21.53 -2.37
CA PHE A 77 11.71 -22.64 -2.49
C PHE A 77 10.52 -22.30 -3.41
N ASN A 78 10.17 -23.19 -4.33
CA ASN A 78 9.05 -23.00 -5.25
C ASN A 78 8.13 -24.22 -5.21
N ASN A 79 6.90 -24.04 -4.75
CA ASN A 79 5.86 -25.08 -4.77
C ASN A 79 4.84 -24.82 -5.89
N SER A 80 4.32 -25.90 -6.48
CA SER A 80 3.16 -25.89 -7.39
C SER A 80 2.36 -27.19 -7.32
N GLY A 81 2.55 -27.97 -6.25
CA GLY A 81 1.85 -29.23 -5.97
C GLY A 81 1.32 -29.27 -4.54
N ALA A 82 0.85 -30.44 -4.11
CA ALA A 82 0.34 -30.65 -2.75
C ALA A 82 1.41 -31.26 -1.85
N LEU A 83 1.87 -30.48 -0.87
CA LEU A 83 2.79 -30.86 0.19
C LEU A 83 2.02 -30.94 1.51
N THR A 84 1.18 -31.97 1.61
CA THR A 84 0.37 -32.27 2.79
C THR A 84 1.10 -33.28 3.68
N TYR A 85 1.18 -32.98 4.97
CA TYR A 85 1.47 -33.95 6.03
C TYR A 85 0.17 -34.24 6.79
N ASN A 86 -0.12 -35.51 7.08
CA ASN A 86 -1.30 -35.93 7.82
C ASN A 86 -0.93 -37.04 8.80
N THR A 87 -1.24 -36.85 10.08
CA THR A 87 -1.00 -37.84 11.14
C THR A 87 -2.16 -37.92 12.13
N SER A 88 -2.32 -39.11 12.74
CA SER A 88 -3.25 -39.36 13.84
C SER A 88 -2.55 -39.76 15.15
N THR A 89 -1.22 -39.68 15.17
CA THR A 89 -0.37 -40.29 16.22
C THR A 89 0.87 -39.46 16.55
N LEU A 90 0.71 -38.14 16.77
CA LEU A 90 1.72 -37.44 17.57
C LEU A 90 1.68 -38.00 19.01
N PRO A 91 2.82 -38.19 19.69
CA PRO A 91 2.82 -38.63 21.08
C PRO A 91 2.04 -37.66 21.98
N PRO A 92 1.27 -38.14 22.97
CA PRO A 92 0.61 -37.26 23.92
C PRO A 92 1.65 -36.64 24.86
N ASP A 93 1.93 -35.34 24.69
CA ASP A 93 2.80 -34.59 25.61
C ASP A 93 2.10 -34.12 26.88
N THR A 94 2.92 -33.77 27.88
CA THR A 94 2.53 -33.31 29.22
C THR A 94 3.03 -31.90 29.54
N GLY A 95 3.62 -31.20 28.57
CA GLY A 95 4.04 -29.79 28.70
C GLY A 95 2.88 -28.80 28.85
N PRO A 96 3.12 -27.60 29.40
CA PRO A 96 2.11 -26.54 29.49
C PRO A 96 1.82 -25.95 28.11
N LEU A 97 0.53 -25.68 27.86
CA LEU A 97 0.04 -25.18 26.58
C LEU A 97 0.68 -23.84 26.20
N PHE A 98 0.97 -23.73 24.90
CA PHE A 98 1.67 -22.60 24.35
C PHE A 98 0.67 -21.45 24.09
N ALA A 99 0.30 -20.71 25.14
CA ALA A 99 -0.41 -19.43 25.01
C ALA A 99 0.52 -18.42 24.33
N TRP A 100 0.12 -17.79 23.22
CA TRP A 100 1.02 -16.91 22.46
C TRP A 100 1.35 -15.65 23.27
N ASP A 101 0.36 -15.16 24.03
CA ASP A 101 0.51 -14.11 25.06
C ASP A 101 1.04 -14.64 26.41
N LEU A 102 2.36 -14.81 26.54
CA LEU A 102 3.01 -14.86 27.85
C LEU A 102 3.95 -13.66 27.99
N ALA A 103 3.81 -12.93 29.10
CA ALA A 103 4.58 -11.73 29.38
C ALA A 103 6.11 -11.96 29.33
N PRO A 104 6.91 -10.93 28.97
CA PRO A 104 8.36 -11.04 28.91
C PRO A 104 8.95 -11.62 30.20
N GLY A 105 9.66 -12.75 30.07
CA GLY A 105 10.31 -13.45 31.20
C GLY A 105 9.57 -14.66 31.77
N VAL A 106 8.38 -15.02 31.29
CA VAL A 106 7.75 -16.31 31.64
C VAL A 106 8.36 -17.43 30.80
N THR A 107 9.18 -18.26 31.44
CA THR A 107 9.95 -19.33 30.80
C THR A 107 9.15 -20.62 30.68
N ARG A 108 9.06 -21.18 29.46
CA ARG A 108 8.30 -22.40 29.14
C ARG A 108 9.20 -23.63 29.26
N ALA A 109 8.73 -24.67 29.95
CA ALA A 109 9.42 -25.95 30.07
C ALA A 109 8.48 -27.09 29.65
N GLY A 110 8.85 -27.79 28.58
CA GLY A 110 8.07 -28.89 27.99
C GLY A 110 8.66 -29.33 26.66
N ASN A 111 8.22 -30.49 26.17
CA ASN A 111 8.40 -30.89 24.79
C ASN A 111 7.15 -30.47 23.99
N TYR A 112 7.28 -30.29 22.67
CA TYR A 112 6.20 -29.81 21.80
C TYR A 112 6.20 -30.56 20.47
N TYR A 113 5.02 -31.00 19.98
CA TYR A 113 4.91 -31.80 18.75
C TYR A 113 4.19 -31.05 17.61
N TYR A 114 4.83 -30.98 16.44
CA TYR A 114 4.36 -30.24 15.26
C TYR A 114 4.17 -31.18 14.05
N GLY A 115 3.00 -31.13 13.40
CA GLY A 115 2.75 -31.71 12.08
C GLY A 115 2.74 -30.61 11.01
N VAL A 116 3.72 -30.63 10.11
CA VAL A 116 4.05 -29.49 9.24
C VAL A 116 4.02 -29.88 7.75
N GLY A 117 3.41 -29.05 6.90
CA GLY A 117 3.53 -29.17 5.45
C GLY A 117 4.97 -28.95 4.98
N VAL A 118 5.47 -27.72 5.17
CA VAL A 118 6.87 -27.35 4.92
C VAL A 118 7.48 -26.76 6.18
N LEU A 119 8.62 -27.31 6.62
CA LEU A 119 9.47 -26.78 7.67
C LEU A 119 10.77 -26.24 7.06
N GLU A 120 11.15 -25.02 7.43
CA GLU A 120 12.50 -24.50 7.30
C GLU A 120 13.16 -24.36 8.67
N ASP A 121 14.31 -25.03 8.83
CA ASP A 121 15.30 -24.80 9.88
C ASP A 121 16.57 -24.27 9.19
N VAL A 122 16.80 -22.96 9.29
CA VAL A 122 17.94 -22.28 8.66
C VAL A 122 18.60 -21.35 9.67
N SER A 123 19.80 -21.73 10.11
CA SER A 123 20.67 -20.94 11.00
C SER A 123 21.29 -19.73 10.27
N GLY A 124 20.44 -18.78 9.92
CA GLY A 124 20.78 -17.50 9.30
C GLY A 124 20.84 -17.52 7.77
N GLY A 125 20.62 -16.34 7.18
CA GLY A 125 20.51 -16.15 5.73
C GLY A 125 19.18 -15.50 5.34
N THR A 126 18.86 -15.54 4.05
CA THR A 126 17.61 -15.02 3.50
C THR A 126 16.92 -16.09 2.66
N SER A 127 15.67 -16.38 2.98
CA SER A 127 14.86 -17.40 2.32
C SER A 127 13.64 -16.81 1.61
N THR A 128 13.23 -17.46 0.52
CA THR A 128 12.10 -17.03 -0.31
C THR A 128 11.19 -18.21 -0.63
N PHE A 129 9.92 -18.13 -0.25
CA PHE A 129 8.91 -19.15 -0.46
C PHE A 129 7.89 -18.70 -1.49
N ASN A 130 7.89 -19.32 -2.67
CA ASN A 130 6.90 -19.10 -3.70
C ASN A 130 5.91 -20.27 -3.72
N ASN A 131 4.74 -20.11 -3.11
CA ASN A 131 3.67 -21.10 -3.24
C ASN A 131 2.79 -20.69 -4.42
N ASN A 132 3.06 -21.23 -5.60
CA ASN A 132 2.40 -20.81 -6.84
C ASN A 132 0.91 -21.21 -6.86
N SER A 133 0.15 -20.68 -7.82
CA SER A 133 -1.27 -21.01 -7.97
C SER A 133 -1.49 -22.51 -8.13
N GLY A 134 -2.41 -23.07 -7.34
CA GLY A 134 -2.66 -24.51 -7.24
C GLY A 134 -1.69 -25.28 -6.32
N GLY A 135 -0.69 -24.62 -5.73
CA GLY A 135 0.17 -25.19 -4.70
C GLY A 135 -0.53 -25.21 -3.33
N THR A 136 -0.36 -26.31 -2.59
CA THR A 136 -0.87 -26.48 -1.23
C THR A 136 0.28 -26.86 -0.30
N LEU A 137 0.45 -26.12 0.80
CA LEU A 137 1.30 -26.47 1.93
C LEU A 137 0.38 -26.75 3.11
N GLN A 138 0.35 -27.96 3.66
CA GLN A 138 -0.66 -28.32 4.66
C GLN A 138 -0.15 -29.26 5.76
N GLY A 139 -0.44 -28.93 7.01
CA GLY A 139 -0.19 -29.79 8.18
C GLY A 139 -1.49 -30.18 8.86
N ILE A 140 -1.88 -31.45 8.79
CA ILE A 140 -3.09 -32.00 9.41
C ILE A 140 -2.69 -32.93 10.56
N VAL A 141 -3.23 -32.66 11.75
CA VAL A 141 -2.99 -33.48 12.95
C VAL A 141 -4.32 -33.84 13.61
N THR A 142 -4.49 -35.12 13.89
CA THR A 142 -5.69 -35.70 14.51
C THR A 142 -5.29 -36.59 15.71
N GLY A 143 -6.24 -36.98 16.57
CA GLY A 143 -5.98 -37.92 17.68
C GLY A 143 -6.12 -37.31 19.08
N TYR A 144 -5.35 -37.82 20.05
CA TYR A 144 -5.40 -37.39 21.46
C TYR A 144 -4.08 -36.73 21.88
N GLY A 145 -4.14 -35.82 22.86
CA GLY A 145 -2.97 -35.06 23.36
C GLY A 145 -2.99 -33.60 22.89
N GLN A 146 -1.85 -32.92 23.01
CA GLN A 146 -1.61 -31.53 22.58
C GLN A 146 -0.59 -31.50 21.44
N GLY A 147 -0.64 -30.50 20.57
CA GLY A 147 0.26 -30.38 19.41
C GLY A 147 -0.16 -29.28 18.45
N PHE A 148 0.57 -29.18 17.32
CA PHE A 148 0.43 -28.10 16.34
C PHE A 148 0.24 -28.64 14.91
N GLY A 149 -0.75 -28.14 14.17
CA GLY A 149 -0.88 -28.35 12.72
C GLY A 149 -0.45 -27.10 11.94
N VAL A 150 0.58 -27.17 11.11
CA VAL A 150 1.16 -25.98 10.44
C VAL A 150 1.32 -26.16 8.92
N GLY A 151 0.85 -25.20 8.13
CA GLY A 151 1.03 -25.21 6.67
C GLY A 151 2.48 -24.98 6.24
N LEU A 152 3.02 -23.80 6.59
CA LEU A 152 4.43 -23.43 6.45
C LEU A 152 4.97 -22.92 7.79
N TYR A 153 6.08 -23.50 8.25
CA TYR A 153 6.87 -23.06 9.40
C TYR A 153 8.25 -22.63 8.89
N ALA A 154 8.65 -21.37 9.08
CA ALA A 154 9.90 -20.84 8.51
C ALA A 154 10.68 -19.95 9.49
N GLU A 155 11.91 -20.37 9.83
CA GLU A 155 12.82 -19.60 10.68
C GLU A 155 14.13 -19.28 9.94
N ALA A 156 14.42 -17.99 9.76
CA ALA A 156 15.67 -17.47 9.19
C ALA A 156 15.91 -16.01 9.61
N ASN A 157 17.07 -15.43 9.31
CA ASN A 157 17.30 -14.00 9.59
C ASN A 157 16.35 -13.10 8.77
N ALA A 158 15.97 -13.53 7.57
CA ALA A 158 14.97 -12.87 6.75
C ALA A 158 14.18 -13.87 5.90
N VAL A 159 12.86 -13.76 5.92
CA VAL A 159 11.94 -14.66 5.22
C VAL A 159 11.04 -13.84 4.29
N THR A 160 10.99 -14.19 3.01
CA THR A 160 10.08 -13.59 2.02
C THR A 160 9.10 -14.65 1.53
N ILE A 161 7.79 -14.41 1.61
CA ILE A 161 6.75 -15.39 1.27
C ILE A 161 5.80 -14.78 0.25
N ASN A 162 5.71 -15.41 -0.92
CA ASN A 162 4.79 -15.09 -1.99
C ASN A 162 3.77 -16.23 -2.11
N ASN A 163 2.64 -16.11 -1.42
CA ASN A 163 1.56 -17.10 -1.49
C ASN A 163 0.60 -16.75 -2.63
N SER A 164 0.40 -17.68 -3.55
CA SER A 164 -0.61 -17.65 -4.64
C SER A 164 -1.52 -18.89 -4.62
N GLY A 165 -1.32 -19.77 -3.63
CA GLY A 165 -2.05 -21.02 -3.42
C GLY A 165 -2.60 -21.10 -2.00
N THR A 166 -2.58 -22.29 -1.42
CA THR A 166 -3.08 -22.56 -0.05
C THR A 166 -1.92 -22.85 0.90
N MET A 167 -1.93 -22.20 2.07
CA MET A 167 -1.13 -22.56 3.25
C MET A 167 -2.10 -22.83 4.41
N ASP A 168 -2.14 -24.04 4.94
CA ASP A 168 -3.23 -24.48 5.81
C ASP A 168 -2.76 -25.35 6.99
N GLY A 169 -3.23 -25.02 8.19
CA GLY A 169 -3.01 -25.80 9.41
C GLY A 169 -4.33 -26.37 9.93
N GLU A 170 -4.41 -27.69 10.09
CA GLU A 170 -5.57 -28.35 10.69
C GLU A 170 -5.18 -29.16 11.93
N MET A 171 -5.92 -28.93 13.01
CA MET A 171 -5.79 -29.64 14.26
C MET A 171 -7.17 -30.12 14.73
N TRP A 172 -7.32 -31.43 14.92
CA TRP A 172 -8.59 -32.07 15.30
C TRP A 172 -8.45 -32.98 16.54
N ASN A 173 -7.52 -32.62 17.42
CA ASN A 173 -7.36 -33.24 18.74
C ASN A 173 -8.29 -32.57 19.77
N ASN A 174 -7.98 -32.72 21.06
CA ASN A 174 -8.79 -32.15 22.13
C ASN A 174 -8.39 -30.73 22.57
N ASP A 175 -7.12 -30.34 22.43
CA ASP A 175 -6.52 -29.11 23.03
C ASP A 175 -5.47 -28.40 22.12
N GLY A 176 -5.38 -28.74 20.84
CA GLY A 176 -4.25 -28.32 20.00
C GLY A 176 -4.36 -26.96 19.34
N THR A 177 -3.29 -26.58 18.66
CA THR A 177 -3.11 -25.30 17.97
C THR A 177 -2.91 -25.53 16.47
N ALA A 178 -3.26 -24.56 15.62
CA ALA A 178 -2.96 -24.61 14.20
C ALA A 178 -2.52 -23.25 13.65
N ALA A 179 -1.67 -23.26 12.61
CA ALA A 179 -1.29 -22.08 11.86
C ALA A 179 -1.26 -22.34 10.35
N GLY A 180 -1.81 -21.43 9.54
CA GLY A 180 -1.62 -21.49 8.09
C GLY A 180 -0.16 -21.20 7.74
N LEU A 181 0.38 -20.15 8.35
CA LEU A 181 1.76 -19.70 8.22
C LEU A 181 2.31 -19.29 9.59
N TYR A 182 3.51 -19.78 9.93
CA TYR A 182 4.34 -19.35 11.03
C TYR A 182 5.71 -18.92 10.47
N ALA A 183 6.15 -17.68 10.74
CA ALA A 183 7.47 -17.22 10.31
C ALA A 183 8.16 -16.29 11.33
N THR A 184 9.49 -16.40 11.47
CA THR A 184 10.26 -15.54 12.40
C THR A 184 11.38 -14.76 11.69
N GLY A 185 11.96 -13.79 12.40
CA GLY A 185 13.06 -12.94 11.89
C GLY A 185 12.53 -11.70 11.17
N LYS A 186 13.16 -11.29 10.05
CA LYS A 186 12.67 -10.18 9.21
C LYS A 186 11.71 -10.70 8.14
N VAL A 187 10.41 -10.51 8.32
CA VAL A 187 9.40 -11.18 7.49
C VAL A 187 8.75 -10.23 6.48
N ASN A 188 8.65 -10.68 5.22
CA ASN A 188 7.90 -10.02 4.15
C ASN A 188 6.91 -11.02 3.54
N ILE A 189 5.61 -10.84 3.73
CA ILE A 189 4.55 -11.73 3.22
C ILE A 189 3.69 -11.00 2.21
N THR A 190 3.43 -11.65 1.07
CA THR A 190 2.38 -11.28 0.12
C THR A 190 1.44 -12.46 -0.09
N ASN A 191 0.21 -12.34 0.39
CA ASN A 191 -0.89 -13.27 0.10
C ASN A 191 -1.67 -12.74 -1.09
N ASN A 192 -1.40 -13.26 -2.29
CA ASN A 192 -1.90 -12.74 -3.57
C ASN A 192 -3.41 -12.94 -3.77
N PRO A 193 -4.04 -12.26 -4.76
CA PRO A 193 -5.45 -12.48 -5.08
C PRO A 193 -5.76 -13.96 -5.34
N GLY A 194 -6.79 -14.48 -4.67
CA GLY A 194 -7.19 -15.89 -4.75
C GLY A 194 -6.36 -16.88 -3.90
N ALA A 195 -5.27 -16.43 -3.28
CA ALA A 195 -4.52 -17.23 -2.32
C ALA A 195 -5.26 -17.35 -0.98
N THR A 196 -4.93 -18.37 -0.19
CA THR A 196 -5.50 -18.61 1.14
C THR A 196 -4.40 -18.95 2.15
N CYS A 197 -4.43 -18.29 3.31
CA CYS A 197 -3.76 -18.75 4.54
C CYS A 197 -4.85 -19.12 5.55
N SER A 198 -4.88 -20.36 6.04
CA SER A 198 -5.95 -20.81 6.93
C SER A 198 -5.50 -21.67 8.12
N ALA A 199 -6.25 -21.61 9.21
CA ALA A 199 -6.07 -22.47 10.38
C ALA A 199 -7.41 -22.91 10.98
N THR A 200 -7.48 -24.19 11.39
CA THR A 200 -8.59 -24.76 12.16
C THR A 200 -8.04 -25.56 13.34
N ALA A 201 -8.50 -25.27 14.57
CA ALA A 201 -8.03 -25.97 15.77
C ALA A 201 -9.09 -26.05 16.89
N PRO A 202 -8.88 -26.83 17.98
CA PRO A 202 -9.71 -26.76 19.16
C PRO A 202 -9.37 -25.54 20.04
N TYR A 203 -8.09 -25.37 20.38
CA TYR A 203 -7.63 -24.31 21.29
C TYR A 203 -7.31 -23.01 20.56
N TYR A 204 -6.29 -22.99 19.70
CA TYR A 204 -5.83 -21.77 19.03
C TYR A 204 -5.70 -21.96 17.50
N GLY A 205 -6.30 -21.10 16.69
CA GLY A 205 -6.08 -21.05 15.24
C GLY A 205 -5.50 -19.71 14.75
N GLY A 206 -4.36 -19.72 14.04
CA GLY A 206 -3.72 -18.52 13.49
C GLY A 206 -3.62 -18.53 11.96
N GLY A 207 -4.21 -17.55 11.26
CA GLY A 207 -4.11 -17.49 9.80
C GLY A 207 -2.67 -17.23 9.33
N ILE A 208 -2.07 -16.16 9.86
CA ILE A 208 -0.65 -15.81 9.72
C ILE A 208 -0.14 -15.42 11.11
N TYR A 209 0.92 -16.08 11.58
CA TYR A 209 1.68 -15.69 12.77
C TYR A 209 3.09 -15.28 12.39
N THR A 210 3.56 -14.14 12.90
CA THR A 210 4.98 -13.74 12.75
C THR A 210 5.56 -13.10 14.01
N SER A 211 6.81 -13.39 14.34
CA SER A 211 7.46 -12.72 15.48
C SER A 211 8.99 -12.59 15.39
N GLY A 212 9.53 -11.70 16.23
CA GLY A 212 10.97 -11.59 16.48
C GLY A 212 11.58 -10.20 16.25
N GLY A 213 12.91 -10.14 16.28
CA GLY A 213 13.69 -8.92 16.08
C GLY A 213 13.89 -8.60 14.60
N GLY A 214 12.87 -8.02 13.98
CA GLY A 214 12.94 -7.57 12.60
C GLY A 214 11.69 -6.81 12.12
N PRO A 215 11.77 -6.02 11.04
CA PRO A 215 10.57 -5.49 10.39
C PRO A 215 9.65 -6.62 9.93
N GLN A 216 8.35 -6.45 10.17
CA GLN A 216 7.30 -7.38 9.73
C GLN A 216 6.43 -6.65 8.70
N THR A 217 6.40 -7.14 7.47
CA THR A 217 5.64 -6.54 6.37
C THR A 217 4.66 -7.56 5.80
N ILE A 218 3.36 -7.27 5.82
CA ILE A 218 2.31 -8.20 5.38
C ILE A 218 1.34 -7.49 4.41
N PHE A 219 1.26 -7.98 3.18
CA PHE A 219 0.27 -7.55 2.18
C PHE A 219 -0.74 -8.67 1.93
N ASN A 220 -2.00 -8.49 2.35
CA ASN A 220 -3.09 -9.40 2.05
C ASN A 220 -3.96 -8.88 0.91
N TYR A 221 -3.99 -9.60 -0.21
CA TYR A 221 -4.93 -9.43 -1.31
C TYR A 221 -5.86 -10.66 -1.48
N GLY A 222 -5.59 -11.74 -0.76
CA GLY A 222 -6.33 -13.00 -0.79
C GLY A 222 -7.26 -13.18 0.42
N THR A 223 -7.43 -14.43 0.82
CA THR A 223 -8.20 -14.82 2.01
C THR A 223 -7.26 -15.20 3.14
N ILE A 224 -7.55 -14.72 4.35
CA ILE A 224 -6.98 -15.21 5.60
C ILE A 224 -8.13 -15.70 6.47
N ARG A 225 -8.06 -16.92 6.99
CA ARG A 225 -9.13 -17.50 7.82
C ARG A 225 -8.60 -18.24 9.04
N ALA A 226 -9.14 -17.93 10.22
CA ALA A 226 -8.89 -18.74 11.41
C ALA A 226 -10.19 -19.24 12.04
N THR A 227 -10.18 -20.46 12.57
CA THR A 227 -11.32 -21.06 13.25
C THR A 227 -10.86 -21.82 14.48
N ALA A 228 -11.49 -21.58 15.63
CA ALA A 228 -11.34 -22.43 16.80
C ALA A 228 -12.69 -22.99 17.28
N THR A 229 -12.69 -24.20 17.85
CA THR A 229 -13.93 -24.95 18.18
C THR A 229 -14.10 -25.30 19.66
N GLY A 230 -13.21 -24.83 20.53
CA GLY A 230 -13.25 -25.10 21.97
C GLY A 230 -12.40 -26.30 22.34
N ALA A 231 -11.36 -26.06 23.12
CA ALA A 231 -10.56 -27.10 23.75
C ALA A 231 -11.37 -27.83 24.84
N THR A 232 -11.03 -29.10 25.12
CA THR A 232 -11.87 -30.00 25.92
C THR A 232 -11.14 -30.63 27.11
N GLN A 233 -9.82 -30.48 27.20
CA GLN A 233 -8.95 -31.07 28.23
C GLN A 233 -8.03 -29.99 28.85
N GLY A 234 -7.16 -30.41 29.76
CA GLY A 234 -6.10 -29.57 30.33
C GLY A 234 -6.58 -28.29 31.04
N SER A 235 -5.69 -27.30 31.10
CA SER A 235 -5.96 -25.96 31.62
C SER A 235 -6.78 -25.08 30.68
N THR A 236 -7.02 -25.53 29.44
CA THR A 236 -7.71 -24.80 28.38
C THR A 236 -9.11 -25.34 28.09
N SER A 237 -9.60 -26.26 28.91
CA SER A 237 -10.94 -26.84 28.76
C SER A 237 -12.00 -25.73 28.73
N ASN A 238 -12.82 -25.72 27.68
CA ASN A 238 -13.81 -24.71 27.33
C ASN A 238 -13.22 -23.34 26.89
N GLN A 239 -12.02 -23.32 26.31
CA GLN A 239 -11.44 -22.11 25.71
C GLN A 239 -11.24 -22.23 24.19
N ALA A 240 -11.46 -21.15 23.44
CA ALA A 240 -11.18 -21.08 21.99
C ALA A 240 -10.61 -19.71 21.59
N TYR A 241 -9.45 -19.69 20.96
CA TYR A 241 -8.74 -18.48 20.54
C TYR A 241 -8.48 -18.55 19.03
N CYS A 242 -8.67 -17.45 18.30
CA CYS A 242 -8.43 -17.44 16.87
C CYS A 242 -8.01 -16.05 16.37
N ALA A 243 -6.84 -15.96 15.72
CA ALA A 243 -6.33 -14.73 15.11
C ALA A 243 -6.20 -14.86 13.59
N GLY A 244 -6.59 -13.82 12.85
CA GLY A 244 -6.37 -13.76 11.42
C GLY A 244 -4.91 -13.51 11.11
N ILE A 245 -4.39 -12.38 11.60
CA ILE A 245 -2.98 -12.03 11.61
C ILE A 245 -2.56 -11.80 13.08
N ASP A 246 -1.49 -12.43 13.53
CA ASP A 246 -0.94 -12.26 14.87
C ASP A 246 0.55 -11.92 14.75
N VAL A 247 0.97 -10.77 15.29
CA VAL A 247 2.33 -10.25 15.13
C VAL A 247 2.84 -9.63 16.43
N PHE A 248 3.98 -10.13 16.91
CA PHE A 248 4.71 -9.55 18.03
C PHE A 248 6.16 -9.23 17.64
N THR A 249 6.57 -7.96 17.72
CA THR A 249 7.97 -7.55 17.62
C THR A 249 8.49 -7.00 18.94
N TYR A 250 9.75 -7.28 19.23
CA TYR A 250 10.52 -6.63 20.30
C TYR A 250 11.90 -6.25 19.78
N ASP A 251 12.25 -4.97 19.84
CA ASP A 251 13.58 -4.50 19.45
C ASP A 251 13.98 -3.19 20.17
N PRO A 252 14.92 -3.25 21.12
CA PRO A 252 15.39 -2.06 21.85
C PRO A 252 16.16 -1.04 20.99
N ASN A 253 16.35 -1.31 19.69
CA ASN A 253 16.96 -0.39 18.73
C ASN A 253 15.91 0.32 17.85
N HIS A 254 14.62 0.06 18.05
CA HIS A 254 13.52 0.62 17.25
C HIS A 254 13.60 0.32 15.74
N THR A 255 14.24 -0.80 15.33
CA THR A 255 14.42 -1.18 13.92
C THR A 255 13.45 -2.26 13.41
N SER A 256 12.44 -2.61 14.21
CA SER A 256 11.52 -3.73 13.96
C SER A 256 10.04 -3.32 13.87
N PRO A 257 9.68 -2.43 12.93
CA PRO A 257 8.30 -1.95 12.77
C PRO A 257 7.39 -3.01 12.16
N ILE A 258 6.10 -2.92 12.49
CA ILE A 258 5.04 -3.74 11.89
C ILE A 258 4.30 -2.92 10.83
N TYR A 259 4.19 -3.43 9.60
CA TYR A 259 3.48 -2.78 8.50
C TYR A 259 2.54 -3.78 7.81
N VAL A 260 1.24 -3.58 7.94
CA VAL A 260 0.22 -4.50 7.40
C VAL A 260 -0.77 -3.75 6.50
N VAL A 261 -1.05 -4.32 5.33
CA VAL A 261 -2.07 -3.83 4.39
C VAL A 261 -3.04 -4.95 4.06
N ASN A 262 -4.31 -4.79 4.43
CA ASN A 262 -5.40 -5.68 4.04
C ASN A 262 -6.23 -5.06 2.90
N ASN A 263 -6.04 -5.57 1.69
CA ASN A 263 -6.91 -5.34 0.52
C ASN A 263 -7.85 -6.54 0.26
N GLY A 264 -7.66 -7.66 0.97
CA GLY A 264 -8.41 -8.91 0.81
C GLY A 264 -9.48 -9.10 1.89
N SER A 265 -9.70 -10.36 2.29
CA SER A 265 -10.59 -10.70 3.41
C SER A 265 -9.81 -11.39 4.52
N ILE A 266 -10.09 -10.99 5.76
CA ILE A 266 -9.68 -11.68 6.98
C ILE A 266 -10.95 -12.06 7.74
N THR A 267 -11.15 -13.34 8.01
CA THR A 267 -12.35 -13.85 8.71
C THR A 267 -11.96 -14.80 9.83
N VAL A 268 -12.44 -14.52 11.04
CA VAL A 268 -12.19 -15.35 12.22
C VAL A 268 -13.49 -15.78 12.90
N SER A 269 -13.53 -17.02 13.36
CA SER A 269 -14.71 -17.59 14.02
C SER A 269 -14.33 -18.56 15.14
N CYS A 270 -14.64 -18.21 16.38
CA CYS A 270 -14.43 -19.08 17.53
C CYS A 270 -15.77 -19.61 18.07
N THR A 271 -15.90 -20.93 18.17
CA THR A 271 -17.13 -21.61 18.61
C THR A 271 -16.84 -22.58 19.77
N GLY A 272 -17.87 -23.04 20.48
CA GLY A 272 -17.79 -24.20 21.37
C GLY A 272 -17.19 -24.00 22.77
N GLY A 273 -16.33 -23.00 22.99
CA GLY A 273 -15.82 -22.67 24.33
C GLY A 273 -16.75 -21.76 25.16
N ALA A 274 -16.50 -21.73 26.47
CA ALA A 274 -17.11 -20.79 27.42
C ALA A 274 -16.44 -19.41 27.33
N THR A 275 -15.10 -19.37 27.30
CA THR A 275 -14.30 -18.16 27.04
C THR A 275 -13.68 -18.25 25.65
N ASN A 276 -14.19 -17.45 24.72
CA ASN A 276 -13.75 -17.44 23.33
C ASN A 276 -13.12 -16.08 22.99
N THR A 277 -12.07 -16.02 22.19
CA THR A 277 -11.57 -14.75 21.63
C THR A 277 -11.27 -14.92 20.15
N ALA A 278 -11.95 -14.15 19.30
CA ALA A 278 -11.73 -14.16 17.86
C ALA A 278 -11.32 -12.76 17.39
N SER A 279 -10.07 -12.59 16.96
CA SER A 279 -9.54 -11.30 16.49
C SER A 279 -9.07 -11.35 15.03
N CYS A 280 -9.47 -10.41 14.16
CA CYS A 280 -8.93 -10.45 12.78
C CYS A 280 -7.45 -10.07 12.73
N ALA A 281 -6.99 -9.19 13.64
CA ALA A 281 -5.59 -8.85 13.78
C ALA A 281 -5.24 -8.56 15.25
N GLN A 282 -4.15 -9.15 15.74
CA GLN A 282 -3.54 -8.88 17.05
C GLN A 282 -2.08 -8.48 16.80
N LEU A 283 -1.75 -7.19 16.87
CA LEU A 283 -0.40 -6.71 16.54
C LEU A 283 0.17 -5.90 17.70
N TRP A 284 1.40 -6.21 18.11
CA TRP A 284 2.12 -5.48 19.15
C TRP A 284 3.56 -5.18 18.74
N ALA A 285 3.91 -3.89 18.71
CA ALA A 285 5.26 -3.41 18.43
C ALA A 285 5.93 -2.90 19.72
N GLU A 286 6.63 -3.78 20.45
CA GLU A 286 7.38 -3.41 21.64
C GLU A 286 8.67 -2.67 21.24
N GLN A 287 8.82 -1.44 21.73
CA GLN A 287 9.93 -0.53 21.42
C GLN A 287 10.06 -0.22 19.92
N SER A 288 8.94 -0.18 19.20
CA SER A 288 8.90 0.13 17.77
C SER A 288 7.55 0.73 17.33
N SER A 289 7.46 1.16 16.07
CA SER A 289 6.23 1.75 15.50
C SER A 289 5.47 0.73 14.67
N MET A 290 4.15 0.90 14.55
CA MET A 290 3.33 0.05 13.69
C MET A 290 2.31 0.81 12.83
N THR A 291 1.93 0.22 11.70
CA THR A 291 0.93 0.74 10.77
C THR A 291 0.04 -0.39 10.25
N PHE A 292 -1.27 -0.21 10.36
CA PHE A 292 -2.28 -1.08 9.75
C PHE A 292 -3.16 -0.30 8.78
N ILE A 293 -3.32 -0.80 7.55
CA ILE A 293 -4.17 -0.21 6.51
C ILE A 293 -5.22 -1.24 6.10
N ASN A 294 -6.50 -0.95 6.35
CA ASN A 294 -7.62 -1.78 5.90
C ASN A 294 -8.37 -1.12 4.73
N ASN A 295 -8.28 -1.71 3.55
CA ASN A 295 -9.12 -1.40 2.39
C ASN A 295 -10.10 -2.55 2.06
N GLY A 296 -9.85 -3.73 2.62
CA GLY A 296 -10.66 -4.94 2.45
C GLY A 296 -11.68 -5.15 3.59
N THR A 297 -11.92 -6.42 3.91
CA THR A 297 -12.89 -6.82 4.94
C THR A 297 -12.21 -7.50 6.12
N LEU A 298 -12.50 -7.04 7.34
CA LEU A 298 -12.27 -7.77 8.59
C LEU A 298 -13.62 -8.26 9.13
N ALA A 299 -13.73 -9.54 9.45
CA ALA A 299 -14.95 -10.16 9.96
C ALA A 299 -14.66 -11.10 11.14
N ALA A 300 -14.96 -10.68 12.37
CA ALA A 300 -14.79 -11.49 13.57
C ALA A 300 -16.12 -12.01 14.11
N SER A 301 -16.12 -13.25 14.61
CA SER A 301 -17.32 -13.85 15.19
C SER A 301 -17.01 -14.80 16.34
N VAL A 302 -17.85 -14.79 17.37
CA VAL A 302 -17.82 -15.79 18.45
C VAL A 302 -19.20 -16.39 18.69
N VAL A 303 -19.21 -17.61 19.24
CA VAL A 303 -20.43 -18.27 19.74
C VAL A 303 -20.15 -18.79 21.14
N GLY A 304 -20.54 -18.04 22.18
CA GLY A 304 -20.34 -18.42 23.58
C GLY A 304 -20.85 -17.36 24.57
N SER A 305 -21.03 -17.74 25.84
CA SER A 305 -21.61 -16.87 26.87
C SER A 305 -20.63 -15.91 27.55
N GLN A 306 -19.32 -16.05 27.30
CA GLN A 306 -18.26 -15.13 27.74
C GLN A 306 -17.20 -14.93 26.63
N GLY A 307 -17.64 -14.88 25.36
CA GLY A 307 -16.76 -14.66 24.21
C GLY A 307 -16.47 -13.19 23.91
N SER A 308 -15.32 -12.92 23.30
CA SER A 308 -14.91 -11.64 22.72
C SER A 308 -14.73 -11.75 21.21
N ALA A 309 -15.47 -10.97 20.43
CA ALA A 309 -15.24 -10.84 18.98
C ALA A 309 -14.56 -9.49 18.70
N ASP A 310 -13.28 -9.52 18.39
CA ASP A 310 -12.47 -8.34 18.13
C ASP A 310 -12.29 -8.13 16.63
N GLY A 311 -12.74 -6.99 16.10
CA GLY A 311 -12.44 -6.66 14.71
C GLY A 311 -10.93 -6.48 14.52
N MET A 312 -10.26 -5.86 15.48
CA MET A 312 -8.80 -5.76 15.56
C MET A 312 -8.32 -5.26 16.94
N TYR A 313 -7.15 -5.72 17.37
CA TYR A 313 -6.33 -5.16 18.45
C TYR A 313 -4.94 -4.80 17.92
N ILE A 314 -4.51 -3.56 18.12
CA ILE A 314 -3.20 -3.05 17.68
C ILE A 314 -2.55 -2.14 18.74
N GLY A 315 -1.26 -2.33 19.01
CA GLY A 315 -0.54 -1.57 20.02
C GLY A 315 0.94 -1.38 19.73
N ALA A 316 1.53 -0.40 20.42
CA ALA A 316 2.96 -0.12 20.38
C ALA A 316 3.47 0.39 21.74
N ASP A 317 4.69 0.02 22.09
CA ASP A 317 5.47 0.68 23.14
C ASP A 317 6.62 1.49 22.51
N ASN A 318 6.86 2.70 23.02
CA ASN A 318 7.89 3.64 22.60
C ASN A 318 8.02 3.83 21.06
N GLY A 319 6.89 3.87 20.35
CA GLY A 319 6.78 4.19 18.93
C GLY A 319 5.37 4.62 18.52
N ASP A 320 5.21 5.09 17.28
CA ASP A 320 3.90 5.54 16.77
C ASP A 320 3.00 4.33 16.40
N CYS A 321 1.71 4.42 16.74
CA CYS A 321 0.70 3.41 16.37
C CYS A 321 -0.31 4.02 15.40
N THR A 322 -0.37 3.49 14.17
CA THR A 322 -1.09 4.10 13.05
C THR A 322 -2.11 3.15 12.42
N PHE A 323 -3.32 3.65 12.17
CA PHE A 323 -4.43 2.92 11.59
C PHE A 323 -5.20 3.74 10.56
N TYR A 324 -5.41 3.15 9.38
CA TYR A 324 -6.26 3.67 8.31
C TYR A 324 -7.31 2.63 7.92
N ASN A 325 -8.59 3.02 7.85
CA ASN A 325 -9.68 2.18 7.34
C ASN A 325 -10.47 2.90 6.24
N THR A 326 -10.36 2.40 5.01
CA THR A 326 -11.30 2.69 3.90
C THR A 326 -12.28 1.52 3.68
N GLY A 327 -11.94 0.33 4.20
CA GLY A 327 -12.70 -0.90 4.05
C GLY A 327 -13.81 -1.13 5.08
N THR A 328 -14.15 -2.39 5.30
CA THR A 328 -15.22 -2.81 6.22
C THR A 328 -14.65 -3.60 7.40
N ILE A 329 -15.10 -3.28 8.61
CA ILE A 329 -14.82 -4.03 9.84
C ILE A 329 -16.16 -4.39 10.48
N ASN A 330 -16.42 -5.70 10.65
CA ASN A 330 -17.60 -6.22 11.32
C ASN A 330 -17.17 -7.21 12.41
N ASN A 331 -17.73 -7.09 13.62
CA ASN A 331 -17.50 -8.04 14.71
C ASN A 331 -18.78 -8.28 15.54
N GLY A 332 -18.97 -9.48 16.08
CA GLY A 332 -20.11 -9.78 16.94
C GLY A 332 -20.30 -11.25 17.32
N GLY A 333 -21.21 -11.50 18.27
CA GLY A 333 -21.69 -12.83 18.66
C GLY A 333 -21.44 -13.22 20.12
N GLY A 334 -20.70 -12.40 20.86
CA GLY A 334 -20.45 -12.52 22.30
C GLY A 334 -21.10 -11.41 23.12
N PRO A 335 -20.73 -11.31 24.42
CA PRO A 335 -20.97 -10.16 25.26
C PRO A 335 -19.72 -9.27 25.46
N GLY A 336 -18.70 -9.36 24.61
CA GLY A 336 -17.35 -8.85 24.85
C GLY A 336 -16.55 -8.60 23.57
N GLY A 337 -15.46 -7.84 23.69
CA GLY A 337 -14.63 -7.48 22.54
C GLY A 337 -15.02 -6.15 21.88
N GLN A 338 -14.30 -5.82 20.81
CA GLN A 338 -14.16 -4.45 20.32
C GLN A 338 -14.01 -4.41 18.79
N GLY A 339 -14.67 -3.46 18.11
CA GLY A 339 -14.53 -3.33 16.65
C GLY A 339 -13.12 -2.95 16.22
N VAL A 340 -12.52 -1.95 16.87
CA VAL A 340 -11.09 -1.64 16.79
C VAL A 340 -10.60 -1.23 18.17
N TRP A 341 -9.59 -1.89 18.69
CA TRP A 341 -8.80 -1.43 19.83
C TRP A 341 -7.43 -0.97 19.30
N ILE A 342 -7.10 0.29 19.56
CA ILE A 342 -5.75 0.84 19.31
C ILE A 342 -5.17 1.40 20.61
N GLU A 343 -3.92 1.05 20.91
CA GLU A 343 -3.24 1.58 22.10
C GLU A 343 -1.75 1.92 21.95
N ASN A 344 -1.24 2.61 22.96
CA ASN A 344 0.17 2.95 23.11
C ASN A 344 0.53 3.03 24.60
N ASP A 345 1.53 2.26 25.03
CA ASP A 345 1.88 2.06 26.44
C ASP A 345 3.02 2.97 26.95
N SER A 346 3.31 4.03 26.18
CA SER A 346 4.51 4.84 26.38
C SER A 346 4.26 6.34 26.48
N ALA A 347 5.29 7.04 26.99
CA ALA A 347 5.38 8.49 26.92
C ALA A 347 5.99 9.00 25.59
N VAL A 348 6.30 8.10 24.64
CA VAL A 348 7.05 8.41 23.41
C VAL A 348 6.40 7.72 22.20
N GLY A 349 5.39 8.37 21.64
CA GLY A 349 4.69 7.89 20.45
C GLY A 349 3.29 8.48 20.37
N ASN A 350 2.74 8.58 19.16
CA ASN A 350 1.40 9.07 18.92
C ASN A 350 0.49 7.95 18.41
N ILE A 351 -0.81 8.14 18.59
CA ILE A 351 -1.84 7.33 17.96
C ILE A 351 -2.41 8.12 16.78
N HIS A 352 -2.40 7.52 15.59
CA HIS A 352 -3.01 8.08 14.39
C HIS A 352 -4.13 7.14 13.91
N PHE A 353 -5.39 7.59 13.99
CA PHE A 353 -6.56 6.83 13.57
C PHE A 353 -7.31 7.60 12.48
N SER A 354 -7.60 6.95 11.35
CA SER A 354 -8.41 7.52 10.27
C SER A 354 -9.40 6.50 9.72
N ASN A 355 -10.70 6.84 9.77
CA ASN A 355 -11.77 6.02 9.18
C ASN A 355 -12.53 6.80 8.10
N SER A 356 -12.50 6.31 6.86
CA SER A 356 -13.42 6.66 5.77
C SER A 356 -14.33 5.49 5.37
N GLY A 357 -14.02 4.28 5.84
CA GLY A 357 -14.80 3.07 5.64
C GLY A 357 -15.90 2.86 6.68
N THR A 358 -16.27 1.59 6.90
CA THR A 358 -17.30 1.17 7.87
C THR A 358 -16.69 0.37 9.01
N ILE A 359 -17.07 0.70 10.25
CA ILE A 359 -16.83 -0.07 11.47
C ILE A 359 -18.20 -0.36 12.10
N ALA A 360 -18.55 -1.64 12.27
CA ALA A 360 -19.80 -2.06 12.88
C ALA A 360 -19.57 -3.17 13.91
N SER A 361 -19.86 -2.88 15.18
CA SER A 361 -19.62 -3.81 16.30
C SER A 361 -20.93 -4.18 17.01
N GLY A 362 -21.21 -5.48 17.05
CA GLY A 362 -22.22 -6.05 17.94
C GLY A 362 -21.78 -6.15 19.40
N GLU A 363 -20.50 -5.90 19.67
CA GLU A 363 -19.87 -6.03 20.98
C GLU A 363 -19.85 -4.72 21.78
N PRO A 364 -19.45 -4.71 23.07
CA PRO A 364 -19.53 -3.51 23.92
C PRO A 364 -18.80 -2.27 23.39
N PHE A 365 -17.75 -2.41 22.56
CA PHE A 365 -17.06 -1.28 21.94
C PHE A 365 -17.04 -1.40 20.40
N ALA A 366 -17.31 -0.30 19.70
CA ALA A 366 -17.04 -0.17 18.26
C ALA A 366 -15.62 0.31 18.00
N VAL A 367 -15.14 1.27 18.80
CA VAL A 367 -13.76 1.74 18.78
C VAL A 367 -13.31 1.99 20.22
N SER A 368 -12.12 1.54 20.56
CA SER A 368 -11.41 1.83 21.80
C SER A 368 -10.05 2.40 21.47
N ILE A 369 -9.71 3.52 22.11
CA ILE A 369 -8.43 4.21 21.96
C ILE A 369 -7.88 4.40 23.36
N ALA A 370 -6.75 3.76 23.66
CA ALA A 370 -6.09 3.87 24.96
C ALA A 370 -4.66 4.44 24.80
N ASN A 371 -4.24 5.29 25.72
CA ASN A 371 -2.83 5.69 25.82
C ASN A 371 -2.44 5.60 27.29
N TYR A 372 -1.64 4.60 27.65
CA TYR A 372 -1.27 4.31 29.02
C TYR A 372 0.11 4.92 29.31
N SER A 373 0.17 6.04 30.02
CA SER A 373 1.47 6.56 30.49
C SER A 373 1.42 7.27 31.84
N GLY A 374 2.46 7.05 32.64
CA GLY A 374 2.72 7.74 33.91
C GLY A 374 3.68 8.93 33.76
N GLY A 375 3.70 9.59 32.59
CA GLY A 375 4.66 10.63 32.21
C GLY A 375 4.04 11.65 31.24
N PRO A 376 4.80 12.64 30.72
CA PRO A 376 4.29 13.60 29.74
C PRO A 376 3.91 12.87 28.45
N TYR A 377 2.62 12.88 28.15
CA TYR A 377 1.93 11.86 27.38
C TYR A 377 2.03 12.04 25.85
N GLY A 378 1.94 10.93 25.12
CA GLY A 378 1.71 10.92 23.67
C GLY A 378 0.34 11.46 23.28
N TYR A 379 0.19 11.91 22.02
CA TYR A 379 -1.07 12.44 21.50
C TYR A 379 -1.84 11.40 20.66
N ALA A 380 -3.16 11.41 20.78
CA ALA A 380 -4.05 10.68 19.87
C ALA A 380 -4.72 11.64 18.88
N TYR A 381 -4.58 11.37 17.58
CA TYR A 381 -5.19 12.10 16.47
C TYR A 381 -6.16 11.19 15.74
N VAL A 382 -7.45 11.49 15.85
CA VAL A 382 -8.52 10.64 15.35
C VAL A 382 -9.34 11.41 14.32
N THR A 383 -9.58 10.80 13.17
CA THR A 383 -10.40 11.36 12.10
C THR A 383 -11.45 10.36 11.64
N ASN A 384 -12.69 10.81 11.50
CA ASN A 384 -13.77 10.02 10.93
C ASN A 384 -14.47 10.80 9.81
N THR A 385 -14.66 10.14 8.67
CA THR A 385 -15.43 10.57 7.49
C THR A 385 -16.40 9.48 7.02
N GLY A 386 -16.20 8.24 7.48
CA GLY A 386 -17.07 7.09 7.22
C GLY A 386 -18.04 6.80 8.35
N THR A 387 -18.42 5.53 8.49
CA THR A 387 -19.44 5.08 9.45
C THR A 387 -18.82 4.31 10.62
N ILE A 388 -19.19 4.66 11.84
CA ILE A 388 -18.92 3.88 13.06
C ILE A 388 -20.26 3.54 13.72
N SER A 389 -20.54 2.27 13.99
CA SER A 389 -21.87 1.84 14.45
C SER A 389 -21.85 0.66 15.42
N GLY A 390 -22.89 0.58 16.26
CA GLY A 390 -22.96 -0.39 17.35
C GLY A 390 -21.98 -0.08 18.48
N GLY A 391 -21.92 -0.94 19.50
CA GLY A 391 -21.07 -0.77 20.69
C GLY A 391 -20.97 0.65 21.27
N TRP A 392 -19.83 0.93 21.91
CA TRP A 392 -19.43 2.20 22.49
C TRP A 392 -18.13 2.74 21.88
N LEU A 393 -17.90 4.04 22.03
CA LEU A 393 -16.65 4.71 21.70
C LEU A 393 -15.81 4.91 22.99
N GLY A 394 -14.88 4.01 23.26
CA GLY A 394 -13.96 4.10 24.39
C GLY A 394 -12.77 5.01 24.07
N LEU A 395 -12.57 6.08 24.84
CA LEU A 395 -11.46 7.01 24.64
C LEU A 395 -10.78 7.23 26.01
N GLY A 396 -9.81 6.36 26.32
CA GLY A 396 -9.28 6.16 27.67
C GLY A 396 -7.85 6.65 27.86
N TRP A 397 -7.64 7.42 28.93
CA TRP A 397 -6.33 7.77 29.51
C TRP A 397 -5.35 8.68 28.73
N PRO A 398 -5.67 9.33 27.59
CA PRO A 398 -4.68 10.14 26.88
C PRO A 398 -4.34 11.41 27.66
N GLY A 399 -3.08 11.84 27.64
CA GLY A 399 -2.72 13.20 28.05
C GLY A 399 -2.90 14.25 26.97
N GLY A 400 -3.38 13.86 25.80
CA GLY A 400 -3.89 14.75 24.78
C GLY A 400 -4.56 13.96 23.66
N MET A 401 -5.82 14.24 23.37
CA MET A 401 -6.50 13.68 22.20
C MET A 401 -7.21 14.76 21.41
N THR A 402 -7.13 14.68 20.10
CA THR A 402 -7.93 15.45 19.14
C THR A 402 -8.71 14.48 18.28
N PHE A 403 -10.03 14.47 18.44
CA PHE A 403 -10.94 13.66 17.61
C PHE A 403 -11.74 14.58 16.71
N VAL A 404 -11.69 14.38 15.40
CA VAL A 404 -12.39 15.16 14.37
C VAL A 404 -13.35 14.24 13.62
N ASP A 405 -14.64 14.35 13.93
CA ASP A 405 -15.69 13.66 13.19
C ASP A 405 -16.25 14.54 12.06
N SER A 406 -16.57 13.90 10.95
CA SER A 406 -17.29 14.45 9.78
C SER A 406 -18.12 13.38 9.05
N GLY A 407 -18.23 12.17 9.61
CA GLY A 407 -18.98 11.03 9.08
C GLY A 407 -20.22 10.71 9.90
N ASP A 408 -20.63 9.45 9.93
CA ASP A 408 -21.79 8.95 10.67
C ASP A 408 -21.35 8.13 11.90
N ILE A 409 -21.82 8.51 13.10
CA ILE A 409 -21.57 7.78 14.34
C ILE A 409 -22.89 7.32 14.98
N HIS A 410 -23.12 6.01 15.00
CA HIS A 410 -24.29 5.32 15.52
C HIS A 410 -23.94 4.38 16.70
N THR A 411 -23.26 4.93 17.72
CA THR A 411 -22.74 4.20 18.90
C THR A 411 -23.50 4.59 20.19
N GLY A 412 -23.67 3.67 21.14
CA GLY A 412 -24.54 3.86 22.32
C GLY A 412 -23.96 4.65 23.51
N LEU A 413 -22.64 4.86 23.57
CA LEU A 413 -21.95 5.57 24.65
C LEU A 413 -20.60 6.10 24.15
N ALA A 414 -20.07 7.16 24.76
CA ALA A 414 -18.64 7.44 24.69
C ALA A 414 -18.06 7.64 26.09
N TRP A 415 -17.02 6.87 26.42
CA TRP A 415 -16.33 6.91 27.72
C TRP A 415 -15.03 7.72 27.57
N LEU A 416 -15.00 8.91 28.18
CA LEU A 416 -13.84 9.81 28.17
C LEU A 416 -13.07 9.63 29.49
N GLY A 417 -12.36 8.51 29.64
CA GLY A 417 -11.72 8.13 30.89
C GLY A 417 -10.36 8.78 31.13
N GLY A 418 -10.00 9.00 32.40
CA GLY A 418 -8.64 9.39 32.82
C GLY A 418 -8.50 10.80 33.42
N ALA A 419 -7.26 11.17 33.73
CA ALA A 419 -6.89 12.46 34.34
C ALA A 419 -6.36 13.51 33.34
N GLY A 420 -6.17 13.12 32.07
CA GLY A 420 -5.67 13.99 31.00
C GLY A 420 -6.76 14.84 30.32
N ASN A 421 -6.34 15.70 29.40
CA ASN A 421 -7.22 16.64 28.69
C ASN A 421 -7.57 16.12 27.28
N VAL A 422 -8.86 15.85 27.05
CA VAL A 422 -9.43 15.44 25.76
C VAL A 422 -10.05 16.63 25.03
N ASN A 423 -9.73 16.82 23.75
CA ASN A 423 -10.43 17.75 22.85
C ASN A 423 -11.23 16.97 21.80
N LEU A 424 -12.56 16.97 21.90
CA LEU A 424 -13.46 16.29 20.97
C LEU A 424 -14.18 17.31 20.07
N TYR A 425 -13.94 17.24 18.77
CA TYR A 425 -14.54 18.07 17.72
C TYR A 425 -15.47 17.22 16.84
N ILE A 426 -16.78 17.34 17.03
CA ILE A 426 -17.77 16.60 16.23
C ILE A 426 -18.38 17.55 15.20
N SER A 427 -18.23 17.26 13.91
CA SER A 427 -18.92 17.96 12.81
C SER A 427 -19.76 16.98 12.00
N GLY A 428 -20.91 17.41 11.46
CA GLY A 428 -21.83 16.54 10.72
C GLY A 428 -23.31 16.73 11.04
N LEU A 429 -24.14 15.81 10.53
CA LEU A 429 -25.58 15.76 10.76
C LEU A 429 -25.89 14.97 12.06
N PRO A 430 -26.60 15.52 13.06
CA PRO A 430 -26.52 14.98 14.41
C PRO A 430 -27.74 14.14 14.79
N THR A 431 -27.54 12.82 14.79
CA THR A 431 -28.22 11.91 15.74
C THR A 431 -27.28 11.66 16.91
N ILE A 432 -27.31 12.53 17.92
CA ILE A 432 -26.45 12.40 19.11
C ILE A 432 -27.11 11.42 20.08
N GLN A 433 -26.68 10.15 20.05
CA GLN A 433 -27.12 9.10 20.97
C GLN A 433 -26.23 8.75 22.19
N PRO A 434 -25.02 9.29 22.42
CA PRO A 434 -24.25 8.92 23.61
C PRO A 434 -24.71 9.65 24.87
N THR A 435 -24.82 8.89 25.97
CA THR A 435 -24.52 9.45 27.30
C THR A 435 -23.00 9.57 27.41
N LEU A 436 -22.49 10.76 27.78
CA LEU A 436 -21.07 11.04 27.89
C LEU A 436 -20.61 10.89 29.35
N ASN A 437 -19.51 10.17 29.60
CA ASN A 437 -18.91 10.12 30.93
C ASN A 437 -17.50 10.71 30.87
N ALA A 438 -17.26 11.81 31.60
CA ALA A 438 -16.02 12.56 31.58
C ALA A 438 -15.17 12.29 32.83
N GLY A 439 -13.88 12.02 32.61
CA GLY A 439 -12.86 11.86 33.63
C GLY A 439 -12.51 13.15 34.38
N SER A 440 -11.41 13.13 35.13
CA SER A 440 -11.05 14.21 36.06
C SER A 440 -10.27 15.38 35.43
N GLY A 441 -9.87 15.28 34.15
CA GLY A 441 -9.09 16.30 33.44
C GLY A 441 -9.87 17.52 32.93
N SER A 442 -9.12 18.53 32.46
CA SER A 442 -9.67 19.74 31.81
C SER A 442 -9.94 19.48 30.33
N ASN A 443 -11.00 18.74 30.09
CA ASN A 443 -11.45 18.35 28.76
C ASN A 443 -12.20 19.52 28.03
N THR A 444 -12.24 19.46 26.71
CA THR A 444 -12.93 20.39 25.79
C THR A 444 -13.85 19.60 24.85
N LEU A 445 -15.09 20.04 24.68
CA LEU A 445 -16.05 19.45 23.75
C LEU A 445 -16.61 20.53 22.83
N VAL A 446 -16.49 20.34 21.51
CA VAL A 446 -16.91 21.28 20.47
C VAL A 446 -17.79 20.55 19.45
N PHE A 447 -19.02 21.05 19.28
CA PHE A 447 -19.95 20.56 18.27
C PHE A 447 -20.07 21.56 17.12
N ASN A 448 -19.52 21.21 15.96
CA ASN A 448 -19.56 21.97 14.71
C ASN A 448 -20.61 21.36 13.75
N LEU A 449 -21.85 21.27 14.22
CA LEU A 449 -22.94 20.58 13.53
C LEU A 449 -23.36 21.32 12.25
N THR A 450 -23.54 20.58 11.15
CA THR A 450 -23.93 21.15 9.84
C THR A 450 -25.44 21.13 9.58
N GLY A 451 -26.24 20.71 10.57
CA GLY A 451 -27.70 20.69 10.49
C GLY A 451 -28.41 20.73 11.85
N THR A 452 -29.71 20.46 11.85
CA THR A 452 -30.55 20.45 13.07
C THR A 452 -30.30 19.19 13.88
N LEU A 453 -29.98 19.33 15.16
CA LEU A 453 -29.97 18.23 16.14
C LEU A 453 -31.35 17.56 16.16
N GLN A 454 -31.42 16.27 15.81
CA GLN A 454 -32.71 15.57 15.67
C GLN A 454 -33.19 14.93 16.98
N SER A 455 -32.27 14.34 17.75
CA SER A 455 -32.57 13.71 19.04
C SER A 455 -31.39 13.76 20.01
N VAL A 456 -31.68 13.59 21.30
CA VAL A 456 -30.73 13.38 22.39
C VAL A 456 -31.24 12.22 23.25
N ASN A 457 -30.40 11.21 23.50
CA ASN A 457 -30.77 9.99 24.25
C ASN A 457 -32.12 9.39 23.79
N GLY A 458 -32.30 9.21 22.48
CA GLY A 458 -33.51 8.63 21.87
C GLY A 458 -34.77 9.52 21.88
N ASN A 459 -34.71 10.73 22.45
CA ASN A 459 -35.84 11.66 22.52
C ASN A 459 -35.69 12.76 21.45
N PRO A 460 -36.76 13.14 20.72
CA PRO A 460 -36.71 14.24 19.76
C PRO A 460 -36.23 15.56 20.42
N ALA A 461 -35.25 16.20 19.80
CA ALA A 461 -34.71 17.45 20.31
C ALA A 461 -35.65 18.62 19.98
N SER A 462 -36.58 18.92 20.90
CA SER A 462 -37.57 19.99 20.73
C SER A 462 -37.47 21.07 21.80
N GLY A 463 -37.35 22.33 21.38
CA GLY A 463 -37.50 23.49 22.24
C GLY A 463 -36.37 23.72 23.24
N THR A 464 -36.68 24.46 24.31
CA THR A 464 -35.69 25.08 25.21
C THR A 464 -35.19 24.18 26.34
N ASN A 465 -35.52 22.89 26.36
CA ASN A 465 -35.45 22.05 27.56
C ASN A 465 -34.31 21.02 27.56
N LEU A 466 -33.21 21.30 26.86
CA LEU A 466 -32.03 20.41 26.82
C LEU A 466 -31.36 20.23 28.20
N SER A 467 -31.61 21.12 29.16
CA SER A 467 -31.20 20.98 30.56
C SER A 467 -31.89 19.83 31.31
N ALA A 468 -32.93 19.22 30.74
CA ALA A 468 -33.60 18.06 31.33
C ALA A 468 -32.96 16.71 30.91
N PHE A 469 -32.07 16.70 29.91
CA PHE A 469 -31.33 15.48 29.57
C PHE A 469 -30.20 15.28 30.58
N ASN A 470 -30.40 14.34 31.48
CA ASN A 470 -29.42 13.94 32.47
C ASN A 470 -28.25 13.23 31.76
N LEU A 471 -27.21 13.99 31.38
CA LEU A 471 -26.05 13.49 30.64
C LEU A 471 -25.15 12.52 31.45
N GLY A 472 -25.51 12.18 32.70
CA GLY A 472 -24.75 11.24 33.54
C GLY A 472 -23.41 11.77 34.08
N LEU A 473 -23.07 13.01 33.75
CA LEU A 473 -21.77 13.61 34.02
C LEU A 473 -21.60 13.99 35.49
N GLN A 474 -20.56 13.46 36.13
CA GLN A 474 -19.99 14.08 37.34
C GLN A 474 -19.18 15.35 36.95
N GLY A 475 -19.77 16.32 36.23
CA GLY A 475 -19.05 17.49 35.69
C GLY A 475 -19.85 18.65 35.06
N SER A 476 -19.21 19.49 34.20
CA SER A 476 -19.82 20.55 33.32
C SER A 476 -19.56 20.20 31.88
N GLY A 477 -20.15 20.98 30.99
CA GLY A 477 -19.52 22.06 30.22
C GLY A 477 -20.61 22.96 29.77
N SER A 478 -20.72 23.12 28.46
CA SER A 478 -21.96 23.51 27.84
C SER A 478 -22.15 22.81 26.49
N ILE A 479 -23.36 22.89 25.94
CA ILE A 479 -23.68 22.54 24.55
C ILE A 479 -24.43 23.72 23.93
N VAL A 480 -24.14 24.06 22.68
CA VAL A 480 -24.87 25.08 21.93
C VAL A 480 -25.79 24.37 20.93
N VAL A 481 -27.09 24.65 20.99
CA VAL A 481 -28.07 24.12 20.03
C VAL A 481 -28.91 25.28 19.49
N SER A 482 -28.95 25.43 18.17
CA SER A 482 -29.63 26.53 17.46
C SER A 482 -29.31 27.93 18.03
N GLY A 483 -28.03 28.17 18.37
CA GLY A 483 -27.54 29.44 18.92
C GLY A 483 -27.79 29.65 20.43
N LYS A 484 -28.36 28.66 21.15
CA LYS A 484 -28.56 28.73 22.60
C LYS A 484 -27.61 27.79 23.35
N THR A 485 -26.88 28.33 24.31
CA THR A 485 -25.95 27.61 25.21
C THR A 485 -26.67 27.00 26.42
N TYR A 486 -26.28 25.78 26.81
CA TYR A 486 -26.80 25.02 27.96
C TYR A 486 -25.64 24.48 28.80
N SER A 487 -25.49 24.85 30.08
CA SER A 487 -24.28 24.58 30.88
C SER A 487 -24.48 23.70 32.14
N TRP A 488 -23.43 23.03 32.63
CA TRP A 488 -23.38 22.21 33.88
C TRP A 488 -22.12 22.55 34.78
N SER A 489 -21.52 21.70 35.67
CA SER A 489 -20.34 22.04 36.59
C SER A 489 -19.03 21.13 36.60
N LYS A 490 -17.89 21.44 35.87
CA LYS A 490 -16.57 20.74 35.50
C LYS A 490 -16.21 20.39 33.97
N PHE A 491 -15.91 21.36 33.10
CA PHE A 491 -15.29 21.34 31.72
C PHE A 491 -14.90 22.83 31.58
N THR A 492 -13.63 23.15 31.36
CA THR A 492 -13.11 24.50 31.66
C THR A 492 -13.25 25.52 30.54
N ASN A 493 -13.42 25.08 29.28
CA ASN A 493 -13.69 25.93 28.12
C ASN A 493 -14.67 25.22 27.18
N VAL A 494 -15.69 25.93 26.70
CA VAL A 494 -16.57 25.48 25.61
C VAL A 494 -16.92 26.68 24.73
N SER A 495 -16.83 26.51 23.41
CA SER A 495 -17.27 27.51 22.44
C SER A 495 -17.76 26.84 21.16
N GLY A 496 -18.69 27.49 20.46
CA GLY A 496 -19.24 27.02 19.19
C GLY A 496 -20.34 27.94 18.67
N THR A 497 -20.38 28.16 17.36
CA THR A 497 -21.40 28.97 16.68
C THR A 497 -22.17 28.13 15.69
N ILE A 498 -23.48 27.96 15.92
CA ILE A 498 -24.36 27.31 14.94
C ILE A 498 -24.82 28.35 13.93
N THR A 499 -24.46 28.14 12.66
CA THR A 499 -25.07 28.84 11.52
C THR A 499 -25.97 27.84 10.82
N ALA A 500 -27.26 28.15 10.66
CA ALA A 500 -28.22 27.23 10.03
C ALA A 500 -27.71 26.72 8.67
N GLY A 501 -27.57 25.40 8.54
CA GLY A 501 -27.13 24.73 7.33
C GLY A 501 -28.25 24.70 6.29
N THR A 502 -28.10 25.47 5.20
CA THR A 502 -28.60 24.99 3.91
C THR A 502 -27.86 23.68 3.57
N PRO A 503 -28.46 22.74 2.81
CA PRO A 503 -27.83 21.47 2.46
C PRO A 503 -26.39 21.65 1.96
N PRO A 504 -25.47 20.69 2.22
CA PRO A 504 -24.11 20.75 1.71
C PRO A 504 -24.14 21.04 0.21
N LEU A 505 -23.63 22.21 -0.17
CA LEU A 505 -23.61 22.62 -1.55
C LEU A 505 -22.71 21.65 -2.30
N ALA A 506 -23.20 21.16 -3.45
CA ALA A 506 -22.46 20.20 -4.26
C ALA A 506 -21.08 20.78 -4.65
N GLY A 507 -20.05 19.95 -4.53
CA GLY A 507 -18.69 20.34 -4.87
C GLY A 507 -18.52 20.61 -6.38
N PRO A 508 -17.44 21.30 -6.77
CA PRO A 508 -16.99 21.38 -8.16
C PRO A 508 -16.98 20.02 -8.85
N THR A 509 -17.41 19.97 -10.11
CA THR A 509 -17.37 18.75 -10.93
C THR A 509 -16.31 18.86 -12.01
N GLY A 510 -15.94 17.73 -12.63
CA GLY A 510 -15.00 17.71 -13.75
C GLY A 510 -13.59 18.18 -13.39
N LEU A 511 -13.17 17.99 -12.14
CA LEU A 511 -11.80 18.28 -11.72
C LEU A 511 -10.83 17.40 -12.53
N THR A 512 -9.83 18.03 -13.15
CA THR A 512 -8.68 17.33 -13.74
C THR A 512 -7.39 17.99 -13.25
N ALA A 513 -6.36 17.18 -13.03
CA ALA A 513 -5.01 17.63 -12.70
C ALA A 513 -4.03 17.06 -13.74
N ARG A 514 -3.10 17.89 -14.24
CA ARG A 514 -2.14 17.54 -15.29
C ARG A 514 -0.77 18.12 -14.98
N VAL A 515 0.27 17.29 -14.99
CA VAL A 515 1.66 17.75 -14.85
C VAL A 515 2.04 18.62 -16.04
N THR A 516 2.62 19.80 -15.77
CA THR A 516 3.06 20.78 -16.78
C THR A 516 4.57 21.01 -16.77
N SER A 517 5.26 20.69 -15.67
CA SER A 517 6.73 20.68 -15.59
C SER A 517 7.21 19.76 -14.45
N SER A 518 8.51 19.75 -14.18
CA SER A 518 9.13 18.93 -13.11
C SER A 518 8.66 19.27 -11.69
N SER A 519 8.03 20.42 -11.49
CA SER A 519 7.54 20.88 -10.19
C SER A 519 6.15 21.55 -10.25
N GLN A 520 5.40 21.37 -11.35
CA GLN A 520 4.12 22.05 -11.53
C GLN A 520 3.01 21.14 -12.09
N ALA A 521 1.80 21.36 -11.58
CA ALA A 521 0.58 20.78 -12.10
C ALA A 521 -0.47 21.88 -12.38
N ASN A 522 -1.13 21.80 -13.53
CA ASN A 522 -2.34 22.59 -13.79
C ASN A 522 -3.58 21.79 -13.43
N LEU A 523 -4.47 22.43 -12.70
CA LEU A 523 -5.78 21.94 -12.34
C LEU A 523 -6.86 22.77 -13.02
N THR A 524 -7.95 22.11 -13.43
CA THR A 524 -9.14 22.75 -14.00
C THR A 524 -10.39 22.04 -13.52
N TRP A 525 -11.47 22.78 -13.28
CA TRP A 525 -12.78 22.23 -12.88
C TRP A 525 -13.93 23.02 -13.52
N ASN A 526 -15.15 22.50 -13.41
CA ASN A 526 -16.35 23.21 -13.84
C ASN A 526 -16.74 24.32 -12.83
N PRO A 527 -17.24 25.47 -13.30
CA PRO A 527 -17.74 26.52 -12.39
C PRO A 527 -18.94 26.03 -11.57
N VAL A 528 -18.93 26.35 -10.28
CA VAL A 528 -20.10 26.19 -9.40
C VAL A 528 -20.92 27.49 -9.42
N PRO A 529 -22.25 27.44 -9.65
CA PRO A 529 -23.09 28.63 -9.66
C PRO A 529 -22.98 29.43 -8.35
N ASN A 530 -22.87 30.76 -8.47
CA ASN A 530 -22.73 31.71 -7.35
C ASN A 530 -21.47 31.53 -6.49
N ALA A 531 -20.46 30.77 -6.94
CA ALA A 531 -19.17 30.68 -6.27
C ALA A 531 -18.41 32.02 -6.38
N THR A 532 -17.98 32.54 -5.23
CA THR A 532 -17.12 33.72 -5.12
C THR A 532 -15.64 33.37 -5.24
N SER A 533 -15.27 32.13 -4.90
CA SER A 533 -13.90 31.60 -5.01
C SER A 533 -13.88 30.07 -4.89
N TYR A 534 -12.70 29.47 -4.96
CA TYR A 534 -12.44 28.05 -4.73
C TYR A 534 -11.24 27.85 -3.80
N ASN A 535 -11.22 26.72 -3.08
CA ASN A 535 -10.06 26.23 -2.35
C ASN A 535 -9.55 24.95 -3.03
N VAL A 536 -8.25 24.90 -3.31
CA VAL A 536 -7.58 23.75 -3.92
C VAL A 536 -6.81 23.02 -2.84
N LYS A 537 -7.01 21.70 -2.74
CA LYS A 537 -6.43 20.85 -1.70
C LYS A 537 -5.70 19.67 -2.33
N ARG A 538 -4.64 19.21 -1.66
CA ARG A 538 -3.71 18.20 -2.15
C ARG A 538 -3.30 17.24 -1.05
N SER A 539 -3.26 15.95 -1.34
CA SER A 539 -2.65 14.90 -0.53
C SER A 539 -1.58 14.15 -1.32
N THR A 540 -0.75 13.37 -0.62
CA THR A 540 0.12 12.33 -1.20
C THR A 540 -0.42 10.92 -0.92
N ILE A 541 -1.62 10.83 -0.37
CA ILE A 541 -2.34 9.60 -0.02
C ILE A 541 -3.74 9.71 -0.65
N SER A 542 -4.22 8.63 -1.29
CA SER A 542 -5.57 8.56 -1.85
C SER A 542 -6.61 8.76 -0.74
N ASP A 543 -7.68 9.48 -1.04
CA ASP A 543 -8.75 9.90 -0.11
C ASP A 543 -8.31 10.84 1.03
N GLY A 544 -7.02 11.21 1.09
CA GLY A 544 -6.49 12.22 2.00
C GLY A 544 -5.64 11.66 3.15
N PRO A 545 -5.36 12.46 4.20
CA PRO A 545 -5.88 13.82 4.43
C PRO A 545 -5.32 14.84 3.42
N TYR A 546 -6.17 15.79 2.99
CA TYR A 546 -5.77 16.83 2.04
C TYR A 546 -5.41 18.15 2.74
N THR A 547 -4.26 18.72 2.36
CA THR A 547 -3.83 20.06 2.76
C THR A 547 -4.31 21.09 1.74
N THR A 548 -4.94 22.17 2.18
CA THR A 548 -5.29 23.31 1.30
C THR A 548 -3.99 24.00 0.82
N ILE A 549 -3.73 23.94 -0.49
CA ILE A 549 -2.54 24.55 -1.13
C ILE A 549 -2.85 25.93 -1.73
N ALA A 550 -4.12 26.24 -1.98
CA ALA A 550 -4.59 27.58 -2.32
C ALA A 550 -6.02 27.81 -1.85
N SER A 551 -6.32 29.04 -1.47
CA SER A 551 -7.66 29.51 -1.12
C SER A 551 -7.97 30.82 -1.85
N GLY A 552 -9.25 31.16 -1.96
CA GLY A 552 -9.65 32.40 -2.61
C GLY A 552 -9.43 32.44 -4.13
N VAL A 553 -9.24 31.29 -4.79
CA VAL A 553 -9.02 31.21 -6.24
C VAL A 553 -10.28 31.69 -6.97
N ALA A 554 -10.22 32.81 -7.67
CA ALA A 554 -11.39 33.40 -8.35
C ALA A 554 -11.72 32.73 -9.71
N THR A 555 -10.78 31.95 -10.25
CA THR A 555 -10.87 31.23 -11.52
C THR A 555 -11.21 29.75 -11.32
N THR A 556 -11.68 29.07 -12.37
CA THR A 556 -11.94 27.61 -12.37
C THR A 556 -10.70 26.79 -12.76
N ASN A 557 -9.52 27.33 -12.47
CA ASN A 557 -8.23 26.72 -12.71
C ASN A 557 -7.19 27.24 -11.72
N TYR A 558 -6.16 26.44 -11.48
CA TYR A 558 -5.04 26.75 -10.59
C TYR A 558 -3.78 26.02 -11.04
N THR A 559 -2.62 26.68 -10.93
CA THR A 559 -1.32 26.05 -11.09
C THR A 559 -0.73 25.78 -9.72
N ASP A 560 -0.57 24.52 -9.34
CA ASP A 560 0.23 24.12 -8.18
C ASP A 560 1.72 24.29 -8.51
N PRO A 561 2.45 25.20 -7.82
CA PRO A 561 3.86 25.45 -8.08
C PRO A 561 4.82 24.48 -7.36
N ALA A 562 4.30 23.54 -6.57
CA ALA A 562 5.04 22.65 -5.69
C ALA A 562 4.66 21.17 -5.90
N ALA A 563 4.21 20.81 -7.11
CA ALA A 563 3.85 19.44 -7.49
C ALA A 563 5.08 18.74 -8.12
N PHE A 564 5.91 18.13 -7.28
CA PHE A 564 7.16 17.49 -7.71
C PHE A 564 6.96 16.17 -8.46
N VAL A 565 7.77 15.96 -9.49
CA VAL A 565 7.87 14.68 -10.19
C VAL A 565 8.32 13.55 -9.27
N GLY A 566 7.70 12.38 -9.43
CA GLY A 566 8.00 11.19 -8.64
C GLY A 566 7.22 11.10 -7.31
N VAL A 567 6.40 12.10 -7.00
CA VAL A 567 5.43 12.04 -5.91
C VAL A 567 4.03 11.91 -6.51
N GLU A 568 3.30 10.88 -6.10
CA GLU A 568 1.88 10.76 -6.45
C GLU A 568 1.09 11.76 -5.61
N TYR A 569 0.32 12.63 -6.28
CA TYR A 569 -0.51 13.62 -5.63
C TYR A 569 -1.97 13.39 -5.98
N TYR A 570 -2.83 13.60 -4.99
CA TYR A 570 -4.27 13.50 -5.12
C TYR A 570 -4.90 14.85 -4.81
N TYR A 571 -5.79 15.32 -5.68
CA TYR A 571 -6.36 16.66 -5.56
C TYR A 571 -7.88 16.61 -5.44
N VAL A 572 -8.38 17.51 -4.60
CA VAL A 572 -9.80 17.88 -4.51
C VAL A 572 -9.93 19.39 -4.51
N VAL A 573 -11.05 19.89 -5.03
CA VAL A 573 -11.37 21.32 -5.02
C VAL A 573 -12.75 21.51 -4.43
N SER A 574 -12.91 22.50 -3.57
CA SER A 574 -14.19 22.99 -3.06
C SER A 574 -14.44 24.41 -3.57
N ALA A 575 -15.69 24.79 -3.76
CA ALA A 575 -16.07 26.17 -4.03
C ALA A 575 -16.41 26.90 -2.72
N VAL A 576 -16.45 28.22 -2.78
CA VAL A 576 -16.98 29.08 -1.73
C VAL A 576 -18.16 29.83 -2.30
N VAL A 577 -19.37 29.57 -1.81
CA VAL A 577 -20.63 30.15 -2.27
C VAL A 577 -21.28 30.89 -1.10
N GLY A 578 -21.52 32.20 -1.25
CA GLY A 578 -22.08 33.02 -0.17
C GLY A 578 -21.24 33.01 1.12
N GLY A 579 -19.91 32.87 1.01
CA GLY A 579 -18.99 32.77 2.14
C GLY A 579 -18.91 31.40 2.81
N ARG A 580 -19.59 30.36 2.29
CA ARG A 580 -19.53 28.98 2.80
C ARG A 580 -18.80 28.07 1.83
N GLU A 581 -17.96 27.20 2.35
CA GLU A 581 -17.30 26.17 1.56
C GLU A 581 -18.27 25.03 1.18
N THR A 582 -18.20 24.54 -0.05
CA THR A 582 -18.97 23.38 -0.55
C THR A 582 -18.34 22.07 -0.07
N ALA A 583 -19.00 20.95 -0.37
CA ALA A 583 -18.30 19.67 -0.41
C ALA A 583 -17.08 19.73 -1.35
N ASN A 584 -16.11 18.85 -1.13
CA ASN A 584 -15.04 18.62 -2.10
C ASN A 584 -15.62 18.07 -3.41
N SER A 585 -14.91 18.31 -4.52
CA SER A 585 -15.07 17.53 -5.74
C SER A 585 -14.77 16.05 -5.51
N ALA A 586 -15.13 15.19 -6.46
CA ALA A 586 -14.45 13.90 -6.59
C ALA A 586 -12.93 14.13 -6.68
N GLU A 587 -12.17 13.20 -6.11
CA GLU A 587 -10.70 13.21 -6.17
C GLU A 587 -10.21 13.02 -7.62
N VAL A 588 -9.10 13.67 -7.95
CA VAL A 588 -8.30 13.27 -9.11
C VAL A 588 -6.84 13.04 -8.72
N ALA A 589 -6.34 11.83 -8.99
CA ALA A 589 -4.91 11.53 -8.96
C ALA A 589 -4.18 12.31 -10.07
N LEU A 590 -2.99 12.81 -9.78
CA LEU A 590 -2.14 13.55 -10.70
C LEU A 590 -1.52 12.61 -11.74
N ARG A 591 -2.23 12.43 -12.84
CA ARG A 591 -1.76 11.56 -13.93
C ARG A 591 -0.84 12.33 -14.88
N HIS A 592 0.34 11.79 -15.13
CA HIS A 592 1.14 12.19 -16.28
C HIS A 592 0.36 11.88 -17.58
N PRO A 593 0.35 12.76 -18.59
CA PRO A 593 -0.27 12.44 -19.88
C PRO A 593 0.49 11.32 -20.62
N LYS A 594 -0.27 10.41 -21.27
CA LYS A 594 0.29 9.46 -22.26
C LYS A 594 0.84 10.30 -23.42
N LEU A 595 2.13 10.14 -23.68
CA LEU A 595 2.83 10.82 -24.76
C LEU A 595 2.52 10.14 -26.10
N SER A 596 2.46 10.93 -27.16
CA SER A 596 2.26 10.46 -28.54
C SER A 596 3.30 11.07 -29.47
N GLY A 597 3.58 10.39 -30.57
CA GLY A 597 4.59 10.79 -31.55
C GLY A 597 4.55 9.88 -32.78
N ALA A 598 5.42 10.15 -33.75
CA ALA A 598 5.60 9.25 -34.88
C ALA A 598 6.30 7.96 -34.43
N ILE A 599 5.73 6.81 -34.77
CA ILE A 599 6.33 5.50 -34.47
C ILE A 599 7.62 5.35 -35.29
N ILE A 600 8.72 5.02 -34.60
CA ILE A 600 10.04 4.80 -35.19
C ILE A 600 10.61 3.46 -34.71
N GLY A 601 11.46 2.83 -35.50
CA GLY A 601 12.03 1.54 -35.14
C GLY A 601 12.57 0.75 -36.31
N THR A 602 12.81 -0.53 -36.05
CA THR A 602 13.25 -1.53 -37.04
C THR A 602 12.14 -1.81 -38.06
N SER A 603 12.46 -1.69 -39.36
CA SER A 603 11.51 -1.92 -40.45
C SER A 603 11.26 -3.41 -40.73
N GLY A 604 10.00 -3.75 -41.05
CA GLY A 604 9.59 -5.11 -41.45
C GLY A 604 9.24 -6.02 -40.27
N SER A 605 8.99 -7.30 -40.54
CA SER A 605 8.69 -8.31 -39.52
C SER A 605 9.23 -9.70 -39.88
N TRP A 606 9.30 -10.58 -38.89
CA TRP A 606 9.67 -11.98 -39.04
C TRP A 606 8.77 -12.67 -40.07
N GLY A 607 9.38 -13.30 -41.07
CA GLY A 607 8.68 -14.01 -42.14
C GLY A 607 7.79 -13.12 -43.04
N ASN A 608 7.93 -11.78 -42.98
CA ASN A 608 7.02 -10.82 -43.62
C ASN A 608 5.54 -11.02 -43.19
N SER A 609 5.34 -11.38 -41.92
CA SER A 609 4.04 -11.67 -41.30
C SER A 609 3.11 -10.47 -41.13
N GLY A 610 3.61 -9.23 -41.21
CA GLY A 610 2.86 -8.01 -40.90
C GLY A 610 2.93 -7.56 -39.44
N ASN A 611 3.54 -8.37 -38.55
CA ASN A 611 3.76 -8.02 -37.13
C ASN A 611 4.88 -6.97 -36.95
N THR A 612 4.64 -5.74 -37.41
CA THR A 612 5.63 -4.66 -37.41
C THR A 612 5.54 -3.78 -36.16
N ILE A 613 6.45 -2.80 -36.05
CA ILE A 613 6.50 -1.81 -34.96
C ILE A 613 5.21 -0.99 -34.75
N THR A 614 4.27 -0.97 -35.72
CA THR A 614 2.98 -0.30 -35.56
C THR A 614 2.10 -0.94 -34.50
N ASN A 615 2.21 -2.25 -34.31
CA ASN A 615 1.43 -3.02 -33.36
C ASN A 615 1.75 -2.67 -31.90
N VAL A 616 2.86 -1.95 -31.67
CA VAL A 616 3.38 -1.62 -30.34
C VAL A 616 2.68 -0.41 -29.70
N PHE A 617 1.82 0.26 -30.47
CA PHE A 617 1.11 1.46 -30.04
C PHE A 617 -0.36 1.48 -30.53
N ASP A 618 -0.92 0.32 -30.87
CA ASP A 618 -2.32 0.18 -31.33
C ASP A 618 -3.31 0.01 -30.17
N ASN A 619 -2.81 -0.23 -28.95
CA ASN A 619 -3.54 -0.51 -27.71
C ASN A 619 -4.20 -1.91 -27.65
N ASP A 620 -3.81 -2.87 -28.49
CA ASP A 620 -4.19 -4.28 -28.39
C ASP A 620 -3.05 -5.12 -27.79
N LEU A 621 -3.25 -5.65 -26.59
CA LEU A 621 -2.23 -6.48 -25.92
C LEU A 621 -2.02 -7.87 -26.57
N ASN A 622 -2.79 -8.20 -27.62
CA ASN A 622 -2.70 -9.44 -28.38
C ASN A 622 -1.92 -9.30 -29.70
N THR A 623 -1.82 -8.08 -30.24
CA THR A 623 -0.88 -7.79 -31.33
C THR A 623 0.52 -7.61 -30.75
N PHE A 624 1.54 -7.69 -31.59
CA PHE A 624 2.93 -7.53 -31.15
C PHE A 624 3.85 -7.20 -32.32
N PHE A 625 5.01 -6.63 -32.00
CA PHE A 625 6.14 -6.56 -32.91
C PHE A 625 6.92 -7.89 -32.91
N ASP A 626 7.19 -8.42 -34.10
CA ASP A 626 8.05 -9.59 -34.31
C ASP A 626 9.09 -9.22 -35.37
N GLY A 627 10.27 -8.77 -34.96
CA GLY A 627 11.27 -8.17 -35.83
C GLY A 627 11.90 -9.15 -36.83
N PRO A 628 12.42 -8.66 -37.96
CA PRO A 628 12.97 -9.49 -39.02
C PRO A 628 14.24 -10.26 -38.61
N THR A 629 14.92 -9.81 -37.55
CA THR A 629 16.17 -10.39 -37.03
C THR A 629 16.07 -10.68 -35.53
N ALA A 630 16.84 -11.66 -35.05
CA ALA A 630 16.88 -12.02 -33.63
C ALA A 630 17.48 -10.93 -32.73
N ASN A 631 18.37 -10.11 -33.28
CA ASN A 631 19.19 -9.11 -32.58
C ASN A 631 18.98 -7.72 -33.20
N GLY A 632 19.26 -6.67 -32.41
CA GLY A 632 19.27 -5.27 -32.88
C GLY A 632 17.90 -4.65 -33.14
N CYS A 633 16.81 -5.36 -32.81
CA CYS A 633 15.44 -4.88 -33.00
C CYS A 633 15.06 -3.84 -31.93
N TRP A 634 14.45 -2.75 -32.37
CA TRP A 634 14.03 -1.65 -31.49
C TRP A 634 12.78 -0.95 -32.03
N VAL A 635 12.03 -0.31 -31.13
CA VAL A 635 10.76 0.38 -31.42
C VAL A 635 10.59 1.54 -30.44
N GLY A 636 9.97 2.65 -30.88
CA GLY A 636 9.92 3.87 -30.09
C GLY A 636 9.08 4.97 -30.71
N LEU A 637 9.15 6.16 -30.11
CA LEU A 637 8.45 7.35 -30.54
C LEU A 637 9.42 8.51 -30.84
N TYR A 638 9.10 9.25 -31.89
CA TYR A 638 9.64 10.57 -32.19
C TYR A 638 8.58 11.63 -31.92
N PHE A 639 8.81 12.53 -30.97
CA PHE A 639 7.78 13.47 -30.51
C PHE A 639 7.55 14.69 -31.41
N GLY A 640 8.47 14.98 -32.34
CA GLY A 640 8.33 16.07 -33.32
C GLY A 640 9.55 17.00 -33.41
N VAL A 641 9.46 18.01 -34.28
CA VAL A 641 10.48 19.07 -34.37
C VAL A 641 10.34 20.00 -33.17
N SER A 642 11.44 20.23 -32.45
CA SER A 642 11.48 21.04 -31.22
C SER A 642 10.55 20.58 -30.08
N VAL A 643 10.07 19.34 -30.12
CA VAL A 643 9.30 18.72 -29.02
C VAL A 643 10.21 17.73 -28.28
N SER A 644 10.50 18.02 -27.01
CA SER A 644 11.14 17.09 -26.09
C SER A 644 10.31 16.95 -24.82
N ASN A 645 10.16 15.72 -24.33
CA ASN A 645 9.43 15.41 -23.10
C ASN A 645 10.39 14.82 -22.07
N ALA A 646 10.20 15.14 -20.79
CA ALA A 646 10.72 14.30 -19.73
C ALA A 646 9.85 13.04 -19.62
N ILE A 647 10.43 11.90 -19.28
CA ILE A 647 9.72 10.61 -19.16
C ILE A 647 9.70 10.21 -17.69
N ASN A 648 8.53 9.84 -17.17
CA ASN A 648 8.32 9.56 -15.75
C ASN A 648 7.74 8.18 -15.48
N GLN A 649 7.07 7.60 -16.49
CA GLN A 649 6.59 6.23 -16.42
C GLN A 649 6.62 5.59 -17.81
N ILE A 650 6.97 4.31 -17.84
CA ILE A 650 6.91 3.46 -19.03
C ILE A 650 6.06 2.25 -18.69
N ASN A 651 4.95 2.06 -19.40
CA ASN A 651 4.19 0.81 -19.34
C ASN A 651 4.58 -0.05 -20.53
N TYR A 652 4.76 -1.34 -20.31
CA TYR A 652 5.12 -2.29 -21.35
C TYR A 652 4.44 -3.64 -21.14
N CYS A 653 3.95 -4.24 -22.22
CA CYS A 653 3.34 -5.56 -22.21
C CYS A 653 4.17 -6.51 -23.09
N PRO A 654 4.53 -7.72 -22.63
CA PRO A 654 5.28 -8.68 -23.43
C PRO A 654 4.41 -9.32 -24.51
N ARG A 655 5.04 -9.81 -25.59
CA ARG A 655 4.40 -10.77 -26.49
C ARG A 655 4.02 -12.03 -25.70
N SER A 656 2.73 -12.40 -25.75
CA SER A 656 2.23 -13.62 -25.11
C SER A 656 2.98 -14.89 -25.58
N GLY A 657 3.43 -15.70 -24.62
CA GLY A 657 4.24 -16.91 -24.81
C GLY A 657 5.72 -16.66 -25.07
N PHE A 658 6.19 -15.41 -25.02
CA PHE A 658 7.58 -15.01 -25.29
C PHE A 658 8.09 -13.94 -24.31
N GLU A 659 7.55 -13.91 -23.10
CA GLU A 659 7.77 -12.86 -22.08
C GLU A 659 9.25 -12.71 -21.70
N SER A 660 9.96 -13.83 -21.59
CA SER A 660 11.40 -13.88 -21.29
C SER A 660 12.26 -13.15 -22.33
N ARG A 661 11.77 -12.94 -23.57
CA ARG A 661 12.48 -12.18 -24.61
C ARG A 661 12.59 -10.68 -24.31
N MET A 662 11.83 -10.16 -23.36
CA MET A 662 11.99 -8.77 -22.93
C MET A 662 13.11 -8.58 -21.91
N VAL A 663 13.52 -9.63 -21.18
CA VAL A 663 14.50 -9.56 -20.08
C VAL A 663 15.89 -9.19 -20.61
N GLY A 664 16.49 -8.17 -20.02
CA GLY A 664 17.73 -7.53 -20.49
C GLY A 664 17.50 -6.46 -21.58
N GLY A 665 16.26 -6.26 -22.03
CA GLY A 665 15.90 -5.13 -22.89
C GLY A 665 15.91 -3.81 -22.13
N ILE A 666 16.25 -2.73 -22.82
CA ILE A 666 16.41 -1.40 -22.22
C ILE A 666 15.51 -0.36 -22.88
N PHE A 667 14.99 0.55 -22.06
CA PHE A 667 14.34 1.76 -22.52
C PHE A 667 15.33 2.91 -22.49
N GLN A 668 15.34 3.71 -23.54
CA GLN A 668 16.28 4.82 -23.69
C GLN A 668 15.58 6.10 -24.16
N GLY A 669 16.04 7.24 -23.66
CA GLY A 669 15.73 8.57 -24.17
C GLY A 669 16.94 9.15 -24.92
N ALA A 670 16.70 9.90 -25.99
CA ALA A 670 17.73 10.55 -26.79
C ALA A 670 17.24 11.89 -27.39
N ASN A 671 18.16 12.74 -27.83
CA ASN A 671 17.88 13.95 -28.62
C ASN A 671 18.50 13.91 -30.04
N GLN A 672 19.34 12.92 -30.35
CA GLN A 672 19.78 12.59 -31.71
C GLN A 672 19.00 11.39 -32.27
N ALA A 673 18.61 11.46 -33.55
CA ALA A 673 17.79 10.42 -34.20
C ALA A 673 18.50 9.05 -34.35
N ASN A 674 19.84 9.04 -34.30
CA ASN A 674 20.67 7.83 -34.29
C ASN A 674 20.86 7.23 -32.89
N PHE A 675 20.32 7.85 -31.84
CA PHE A 675 20.49 7.47 -30.43
C PHE A 675 21.96 7.43 -29.96
N SER A 676 22.87 8.23 -30.57
CA SER A 676 24.26 8.30 -30.12
C SER A 676 24.46 9.03 -28.78
N ASP A 677 23.47 9.83 -28.37
CA ASP A 677 23.39 10.53 -27.09
C ASP A 677 22.42 9.85 -26.11
N ALA A 678 22.06 8.59 -26.36
CA ALA A 678 21.01 7.92 -25.63
C ALA A 678 21.38 7.61 -24.16
N VAL A 679 20.45 7.93 -23.26
CA VAL A 679 20.53 7.58 -21.84
C VAL A 679 19.52 6.47 -21.54
N THR A 680 19.97 5.42 -20.85
CA THR A 680 19.07 4.36 -20.37
C THR A 680 18.16 4.90 -19.26
N LEU A 681 16.86 4.75 -19.45
CA LEU A 681 15.81 5.17 -18.51
C LEU A 681 15.40 4.02 -17.59
N TYR A 682 15.33 2.81 -18.13
CA TYR A 682 14.96 1.59 -17.41
C TYR A 682 15.52 0.36 -18.10
N THR A 683 15.78 -0.70 -17.34
CA THR A 683 16.20 -2.02 -17.82
C THR A 683 15.20 -3.06 -17.32
N VAL A 684 14.65 -3.89 -18.20
CA VAL A 684 13.76 -5.00 -17.82
C VAL A 684 14.61 -6.09 -17.18
N THR A 685 14.61 -6.18 -15.85
CA THR A 685 15.42 -7.16 -15.10
C THR A 685 14.68 -8.46 -14.77
N THR A 686 13.35 -8.42 -14.69
CA THR A 686 12.48 -9.56 -14.41
C THR A 686 11.57 -9.87 -15.60
N GLN A 687 11.05 -11.10 -15.67
CA GLN A 687 10.10 -11.47 -16.71
C GLN A 687 8.78 -10.69 -16.54
N PRO A 688 8.30 -9.94 -17.55
CA PRO A 688 7.04 -9.21 -17.45
C PRO A 688 5.85 -10.16 -17.48
N VAL A 689 4.72 -9.77 -16.87
CA VAL A 689 3.52 -10.62 -16.81
C VAL A 689 2.77 -10.61 -18.16
N THR A 690 2.36 -11.79 -18.62
CA THR A 690 1.61 -11.99 -19.87
C THR A 690 0.30 -11.20 -19.88
N GLY A 691 0.00 -10.50 -20.98
CA GLY A 691 -1.32 -9.89 -21.22
C GLY A 691 -1.67 -8.72 -20.29
N MET A 692 -0.72 -8.20 -19.52
CA MET A 692 -0.88 -7.04 -18.66
C MET A 692 0.26 -6.05 -18.85
N PHE A 693 0.04 -4.78 -18.54
CA PHE A 693 1.11 -3.79 -18.44
C PHE A 693 1.94 -4.02 -17.19
N THR A 694 3.25 -4.12 -17.37
CA THR A 694 4.22 -3.85 -16.31
C THR A 694 4.59 -2.37 -16.36
N SER A 695 4.54 -1.69 -15.22
CA SER A 695 4.84 -0.25 -15.10
C SER A 695 6.23 -0.03 -14.50
N ALA A 696 7.04 0.82 -15.12
CA ALA A 696 8.33 1.24 -14.61
C ALA A 696 8.37 2.76 -14.38
N SER A 697 8.62 3.18 -13.13
CA SER A 697 8.82 4.58 -12.76
C SER A 697 10.22 5.05 -13.16
N ILE A 698 10.30 6.25 -13.77
CA ILE A 698 11.53 6.83 -14.32
C ILE A 698 11.89 8.08 -13.53
N THR A 699 13.05 8.05 -12.88
CA THR A 699 13.58 9.17 -12.06
C THR A 699 14.41 10.18 -12.85
N ASN A 700 14.76 9.87 -14.11
CA ASN A 700 15.53 10.77 -14.97
C ASN A 700 14.65 11.93 -15.49
N THR A 701 14.96 13.14 -15.03
CA THR A 701 14.24 14.38 -15.37
C THR A 701 14.68 15.05 -16.67
N SER A 702 15.63 14.44 -17.41
CA SER A 702 16.12 14.98 -18.69
C SER A 702 15.03 14.96 -19.76
N ALA A 703 15.10 15.92 -20.68
CA ALA A 703 14.18 16.01 -21.81
C ALA A 703 14.69 15.22 -23.01
N PHE A 704 13.81 14.45 -23.65
CA PHE A 704 14.12 13.61 -24.80
C PHE A 704 13.16 13.86 -25.94
N ARG A 705 13.70 14.02 -27.15
CA ARG A 705 12.97 14.15 -28.42
C ARG A 705 12.59 12.78 -29.02
N TYR A 706 13.35 11.76 -28.64
CA TYR A 706 13.18 10.37 -29.04
C TYR A 706 13.17 9.48 -27.81
N VAL A 707 12.28 8.48 -27.80
CA VAL A 707 12.32 7.38 -26.83
C VAL A 707 12.27 6.05 -27.58
N ARG A 708 12.91 5.01 -27.05
CA ARG A 708 12.80 3.65 -27.60
C ARG A 708 12.88 2.57 -26.53
N TYR A 709 12.28 1.43 -26.84
CA TYR A 709 12.69 0.12 -26.35
C TYR A 709 13.72 -0.47 -27.33
N LEU A 710 14.86 -0.92 -26.81
CA LEU A 710 15.87 -1.70 -27.53
C LEU A 710 15.86 -3.13 -26.95
N SER A 711 15.56 -4.12 -27.79
CA SER A 711 15.47 -5.51 -27.34
C SER A 711 16.84 -6.09 -27.03
N PRO A 712 16.92 -7.08 -26.12
CA PRO A 712 18.14 -7.86 -25.93
C PRO A 712 18.45 -8.68 -27.19
N ASN A 713 19.67 -9.22 -27.26
CA ASN A 713 20.01 -10.23 -28.26
C ASN A 713 19.13 -11.49 -28.06
N GLY A 714 18.63 -12.05 -29.16
CA GLY A 714 17.62 -13.12 -29.13
C GLY A 714 16.19 -12.65 -28.80
N GLY A 715 15.98 -11.35 -28.58
CA GLY A 715 14.68 -10.79 -28.20
C GLY A 715 13.70 -10.58 -29.36
N TYR A 716 14.19 -10.53 -30.62
CA TYR A 716 13.39 -10.25 -31.82
C TYR A 716 12.57 -8.94 -31.77
N GLY A 717 12.83 -8.02 -30.82
CA GLY A 717 11.92 -6.89 -30.59
C GLY A 717 10.55 -7.28 -30.03
N ASN A 718 10.38 -8.49 -29.48
CA ASN A 718 9.08 -8.97 -29.03
C ASN A 718 8.55 -8.18 -27.83
N VAL A 719 7.62 -7.28 -28.14
CA VAL A 719 6.79 -6.50 -27.22
C VAL A 719 5.39 -6.44 -27.84
N ALA A 720 4.36 -6.55 -27.00
CA ALA A 720 2.97 -6.39 -27.43
C ALA A 720 2.66 -4.91 -27.61
N GLU A 721 2.70 -4.14 -26.51
CA GLU A 721 2.31 -2.72 -26.48
C GLU A 721 3.25 -1.94 -25.54
N LEU A 722 3.52 -0.67 -25.88
CA LEU A 722 4.32 0.28 -25.11
C LEU A 722 3.56 1.59 -24.89
N GLN A 723 3.71 2.16 -23.71
CA GLN A 723 3.16 3.48 -23.40
C GLN A 723 4.19 4.31 -22.63
N PHE A 724 4.49 5.49 -23.16
CA PHE A 724 5.36 6.45 -22.50
C PHE A 724 4.51 7.54 -21.86
N TYR A 725 4.81 7.86 -20.61
CA TYR A 725 4.12 8.88 -19.83
C TYR A 725 5.14 9.91 -19.34
N GLY A 726 4.76 11.18 -19.38
CA GLY A 726 5.67 12.26 -19.01
C GLY A 726 5.03 13.62 -19.24
N TYR A 727 5.85 14.66 -19.38
CA TYR A 727 5.37 16.03 -19.61
C TYR A 727 6.26 16.78 -20.63
N PRO A 728 5.69 17.76 -21.36
CA PRO A 728 6.46 18.61 -22.25
C PRO A 728 7.52 19.36 -21.44
N PHE A 729 8.77 19.23 -21.83
CA PHE A 729 9.84 19.97 -21.18
C PHE A 729 9.81 21.42 -21.66
N SER A 730 9.14 22.26 -20.88
CA SER A 730 9.30 23.72 -20.99
C SER A 730 10.70 24.07 -20.50
N ALA A 731 11.68 23.99 -21.40
CA ALA A 731 12.99 24.56 -21.15
C ALA A 731 12.80 26.02 -20.72
N SER A 732 13.50 26.44 -19.67
CA SER A 732 13.61 27.86 -19.33
C SER A 732 14.07 28.57 -20.59
N VAL A 733 13.17 29.30 -21.25
CA VAL A 733 13.47 30.03 -22.47
C VAL A 733 14.59 31.01 -22.10
N ALA A 734 15.80 30.75 -22.59
CA ALA A 734 16.90 31.69 -22.45
C ALA A 734 16.40 32.99 -23.08
N PRO A 735 16.24 34.08 -22.30
CA PRO A 735 15.62 35.29 -22.81
C PRO A 735 16.37 35.76 -24.06
N PRO A 736 15.68 36.07 -25.17
CA PRO A 736 16.34 36.57 -26.37
C PRO A 736 17.00 37.90 -26.03
N LEU A 737 18.34 37.90 -26.00
CA LEU A 737 19.15 39.10 -25.85
C LEU A 737 19.31 39.73 -27.24
N SER A 738 18.49 40.74 -27.51
CA SER A 738 18.52 41.51 -28.76
C SER A 738 19.67 42.52 -28.74
N LEU A 739 20.27 42.72 -29.91
CA LEU A 739 21.39 43.63 -30.14
C LEU A 739 21.02 44.65 -31.21
N ALA A 740 21.20 45.94 -30.94
CA ALA A 740 21.01 47.02 -31.91
C ALA A 740 22.07 48.12 -31.75
N LEU A 741 22.52 48.70 -32.86
CA LEU A 741 23.36 49.90 -32.83
C LEU A 741 22.47 51.15 -32.73
N MET A 742 22.76 52.03 -31.77
CA MET A 742 22.03 53.28 -31.52
C MET A 742 23.04 54.43 -31.46
N GLY A 743 23.38 54.97 -32.62
CA GLY A 743 24.46 55.97 -32.76
C GLY A 743 25.82 55.38 -32.40
N THR A 744 26.50 55.96 -31.42
CA THR A 744 27.80 55.47 -30.87
C THR A 744 27.64 54.41 -29.78
N ASN A 745 26.40 54.00 -29.47
CA ASN A 745 26.11 53.08 -28.37
C ASN A 745 25.55 51.75 -28.88
N LEU A 746 25.82 50.69 -28.12
CA LEU A 746 25.25 49.36 -28.27
C LEU A 746 24.04 49.23 -27.36
N MET A 747 22.85 49.06 -27.93
CA MET A 747 21.64 48.74 -27.18
C MET A 747 21.48 47.23 -27.06
N LEU A 748 21.41 46.75 -25.82
CA LEU A 748 21.07 45.37 -25.46
C LEU A 748 19.67 45.38 -24.85
N SER A 749 18.77 44.48 -25.29
CA SER A 749 17.43 44.37 -24.71
C SER A 749 16.92 42.93 -24.55
N TRP A 750 16.03 42.73 -23.57
CA TRP A 750 15.38 41.44 -23.31
C TRP A 750 13.98 41.62 -22.66
N PRO A 751 13.09 40.62 -22.69
CA PRO A 751 11.72 40.78 -22.21
C PRO A 751 11.62 41.15 -20.71
N LEU A 752 10.71 42.06 -20.36
CA LEU A 752 10.46 42.51 -18.98
C LEU A 752 10.07 41.35 -18.04
N ALA A 753 9.33 40.36 -18.56
CA ALA A 753 8.96 39.15 -17.83
C ALA A 753 10.16 38.31 -17.34
N CYS A 754 11.37 38.55 -17.87
CA CYS A 754 12.60 37.88 -17.49
C CYS A 754 13.43 38.67 -16.46
N ALA A 755 12.76 39.42 -15.56
CA ALA A 755 13.39 40.28 -14.55
C ALA A 755 14.36 39.59 -13.56
N ALA A 756 14.32 38.26 -13.46
CA ALA A 756 15.27 37.49 -12.64
C ALA A 756 16.64 37.27 -13.30
N PHE A 757 16.84 37.69 -14.56
CA PHE A 757 18.12 37.58 -15.27
C PHE A 757 18.95 38.87 -15.12
N THR A 758 20.23 38.71 -14.80
CA THR A 758 21.22 39.79 -14.77
C THR A 758 22.07 39.77 -16.05
N LEU A 759 22.28 40.94 -16.65
CA LEU A 759 23.22 41.08 -17.76
C LEU A 759 24.65 41.04 -17.25
N GLN A 760 25.48 40.21 -17.87
CA GLN A 760 26.90 40.07 -17.59
C GLN A 760 27.75 40.33 -18.82
N THR A 761 28.98 40.79 -18.60
CA THR A 761 30.00 41.05 -19.62
C THR A 761 31.32 40.33 -19.30
N THR A 762 32.08 39.99 -20.33
CA THR A 762 33.49 39.57 -20.24
C THR A 762 34.25 39.95 -21.50
N THR A 763 35.57 40.10 -21.39
CA THR A 763 36.49 40.26 -22.53
C THR A 763 37.17 38.94 -22.94
N ASN A 764 36.94 37.85 -22.19
CA ASN A 764 37.55 36.55 -22.47
C ASN A 764 36.60 35.39 -22.12
N LEU A 765 35.97 34.81 -23.15
CA LEU A 765 35.06 33.67 -23.02
C LEU A 765 35.72 32.42 -22.40
N VAL A 766 37.04 32.25 -22.55
CA VAL A 766 37.78 31.07 -22.08
C VAL A 766 38.09 31.18 -20.58
N ALA A 767 38.37 32.39 -20.09
CA ALA A 767 38.73 32.62 -18.69
C ALA A 767 37.55 32.51 -17.71
N GLY A 768 36.30 32.50 -18.19
CA GLY A 768 35.10 32.30 -17.37
C GLY A 768 34.76 33.43 -16.38
N ASN A 769 35.58 34.48 -16.29
CA ASN A 769 35.36 35.62 -15.41
C ASN A 769 34.34 36.58 -16.02
N TRP A 770 33.07 36.44 -15.60
CA TRP A 770 31.95 37.28 -15.99
C TRP A 770 31.63 38.30 -14.88
N MET A 771 31.40 39.57 -15.27
CA MET A 771 31.04 40.64 -14.36
C MET A 771 29.63 41.18 -14.66
N ASN A 772 28.86 41.53 -13.64
CA ASN A 772 27.54 42.14 -13.83
C ASN A 772 27.67 43.54 -14.46
N VAL A 773 26.81 43.84 -15.44
CA VAL A 773 26.72 45.17 -16.05
C VAL A 773 25.88 46.07 -15.14
N THR A 774 26.55 46.89 -14.32
CA THR A 774 25.92 47.75 -13.31
C THR A 774 25.91 49.24 -13.66
N SER A 775 26.72 49.67 -14.64
CA SER A 775 26.78 51.07 -15.07
C SER A 775 27.02 51.19 -16.58
N PRO A 776 26.14 51.87 -17.34
CA PRO A 776 24.78 52.24 -16.92
C PRO A 776 23.95 51.00 -16.55
N ALA A 777 23.11 51.12 -15.54
CA ALA A 777 22.26 50.02 -15.10
C ALA A 777 21.14 49.74 -16.12
N PRO A 778 20.70 48.49 -16.32
CA PRO A 778 19.52 48.17 -17.13
C PRO A 778 18.27 48.92 -16.66
N GLN A 779 17.54 49.51 -17.61
CA GLN A 779 16.31 50.27 -17.40
C GLN A 779 15.11 49.54 -18.01
N ILE A 780 13.91 49.79 -17.51
CA ILE A 780 12.67 49.27 -18.13
C ILE A 780 12.19 50.28 -19.17
N VAL A 781 12.02 49.84 -20.41
CA VAL A 781 11.49 50.64 -21.52
C VAL A 781 10.39 49.84 -22.21
N GLY A 782 9.15 50.26 -22.02
CA GLY A 782 7.97 49.51 -22.48
C GLY A 782 7.91 48.12 -21.86
N SER A 783 7.83 47.07 -22.69
CA SER A 783 7.78 45.66 -22.27
C SER A 783 9.16 44.97 -22.24
N GLN A 784 10.26 45.74 -22.25
CA GLN A 784 11.63 45.20 -22.23
C GLN A 784 12.51 45.87 -21.16
N TRP A 785 13.48 45.11 -20.68
CA TRP A 785 14.71 45.64 -20.11
C TRP A 785 15.63 46.10 -21.24
N GLN A 786 16.28 47.25 -21.08
CA GLN A 786 17.22 47.81 -22.05
C GLN A 786 18.44 48.39 -21.33
N VAL A 787 19.62 48.29 -21.95
CA VAL A 787 20.80 49.07 -21.56
C VAL A 787 21.52 49.59 -22.81
N LEU A 788 21.95 50.84 -22.78
CA LEU A 788 22.79 51.45 -23.82
C LEU A 788 24.22 51.52 -23.29
N LEU A 789 25.12 50.74 -23.88
CA LEU A 789 26.53 50.71 -23.52
C LEU A 789 27.34 51.49 -24.56
N PRO A 790 28.36 52.27 -24.17
CA PRO A 790 29.26 52.90 -25.14
C PRO A 790 30.04 51.81 -25.90
N LEU A 791 30.19 51.98 -27.22
CA LEU A 791 31.11 51.15 -27.99
C LEU A 791 32.55 51.53 -27.62
N SER A 792 33.30 50.60 -27.03
CA SER A 792 34.73 50.79 -26.74
C SER A 792 35.54 50.80 -28.05
N GLY A 793 36.40 51.80 -28.22
CA GLY A 793 37.35 51.85 -29.35
C GLY A 793 38.52 50.87 -29.26
N ASP A 794 38.59 50.08 -28.19
CA ASP A 794 39.68 49.12 -27.95
C ASP A 794 39.51 47.86 -28.81
N ALA A 795 40.62 47.32 -29.31
CA ALA A 795 40.66 46.20 -30.26
C ALA A 795 40.28 44.81 -29.68
N ASN A 796 39.63 44.76 -28.51
CA ASN A 796 39.27 43.52 -27.82
C ASN A 796 37.76 43.24 -27.95
N SER A 797 37.42 42.00 -28.32
CA SER A 797 36.02 41.56 -28.36
C SER A 797 35.40 41.56 -26.97
N ILE A 798 34.28 42.26 -26.80
CA ILE A 798 33.44 42.21 -25.59
C ILE A 798 32.27 41.26 -25.84
N PHE A 799 32.01 40.39 -24.87
CA PHE A 799 30.95 39.38 -24.92
C PHE A 799 29.93 39.64 -23.82
N TYR A 800 28.64 39.46 -24.14
CA TYR A 800 27.53 39.67 -23.22
C TYR A 800 26.68 38.41 -23.08
N ARG A 801 26.12 38.17 -21.89
CA ARG A 801 25.14 37.11 -21.63
C ARG A 801 24.11 37.55 -20.60
N LEU A 802 22.95 36.91 -20.62
CA LEU A 802 22.01 36.94 -19.50
C LEU A 802 22.26 35.71 -18.61
N SER A 803 22.40 35.93 -17.31
CA SER A 803 22.60 34.89 -16.30
C SER A 803 21.50 34.98 -15.25
N LYS A 804 21.00 33.83 -14.79
CA LYS A 804 20.04 33.69 -13.68
C LYS A 804 20.51 32.56 -12.78
#